data_AF-A0A7W9MSP0-F1
#
_entry.id   AF-A0A7W9MSP0-F1
#
_cell.length_a   1.000
_cell.length_b   1.000
_cell.length_c   1.000
_cell.angle_alpha   90.00
_cell.angle_beta   90.00
_cell.angle_gamma   90.00
#
_symmetry.space_group_name_H-M   'P 1'
#
loop_
_entity.id
_entity.type
_entity.pdbx_description
1 polymer ?
#
loop_
_entity_poly.entity_id
_entity_poly.type
_entity_poly.pdbx_seq_one_letter_code
_entity_poly.pdbx_strand_id
1 'polypeptide(L)'
;MRICVIGAGIAGTLLAWRLRSSPAVEVDLVTGVPGPDATAASGGGVRGFETHPEQRRLAVESLAELFETPGLLDQAGYTETGSTYLMTGYDGLEDAVAEVEHVHPGSTEVVDGSTLRRLGWHGLPDGTVGVLEKRAGFIRPDQLRALVIDQLARSENSRVVTGPVLGLVPHPDGSVTCRTPGGSDRYDVVVVAAGPWTPGLLTGNALPADQYRTKAIQVAVHRVAGALPTMFVDETSDLYGRPTADGGLLLGVDTHRWSVPPGSSAPIHDLTAQAVRLAGERLPHLRLSETAHTVTNADCYADPPVLTLWSVLGSTHRLFTFTGGSGGSVKTALAASRTAANTLLGTGTNTRTTTSRTENKRMTIMEPGTRRATDTTSLTRYHTIGIGAGPSNLSLAALYKNVTTEKLALFDSRPVAGWHTPLLYPGVRMQTGWMKDLVSLVDPRHELTFLNYLVTSGRLYALINSQFDSLPRIEYERYLAWATERLGVVNFSSRVDSIAITDDGFEVSVDGTPVAVSEHLVLGLGTRPVWPEYVRNLPSGRAFIADELGVRMPDLEPHKADPIAVVGGGQTGLECVLRLLGSGFTDIRWLGRNQWFRSIDDSPMANELYRPSHIEFLQGLNRSKRREMIVDSRYSGDAITPGGLRALYQGNYDGLLTLGRFPVTLLPGRDVMSSELLADGLLRLNCSTTVTPEHHDVRHVVVAAGREHVQAPFSDDLRERIDYDDDGEMLVEPDYSVRWKGMNGHRIYSFNASRYSHGLTNAGLTQLPVRAAIVLNSMFDREIYPISDELCAVQW
;
A
#
# COMPACT_ATOMS: atom_id res chain seq x y z
N MET A 1 8.64 -0.51 -33.29
CA MET A 1 7.65 -0.58 -32.18
C MET A 1 6.56 0.43 -32.47
N ARG A 2 5.28 0.04 -32.44
CA ARG A 2 4.13 0.93 -32.66
C ARG A 2 3.54 1.38 -31.32
N ILE A 3 3.51 2.67 -31.06
CA ILE A 3 2.95 3.27 -29.85
C ILE A 3 1.72 4.11 -30.20
N CYS A 4 0.61 3.90 -29.49
CA CYS A 4 -0.56 4.76 -29.55
C CYS A 4 -0.59 5.68 -28.32
N VAL A 5 -0.61 6.99 -28.51
CA VAL A 5 -0.88 7.97 -27.45
C VAL A 5 -2.29 8.51 -27.62
N ILE A 6 -3.15 8.25 -26.64
CA ILE A 6 -4.57 8.62 -26.68
C ILE A 6 -4.77 9.90 -25.87
N GLY A 7 -5.20 10.97 -26.52
CA GLY A 7 -5.42 12.28 -25.92
C GLY A 7 -4.37 13.29 -26.38
N ALA A 8 -4.82 14.28 -27.15
CA ALA A 8 -3.99 15.37 -27.63
C ALA A 8 -4.05 16.61 -26.72
N GLY A 9 -4.12 16.40 -25.41
CA GLY A 9 -3.77 17.47 -24.46
C GLY A 9 -2.27 17.78 -24.53
N ILE A 10 -1.81 18.81 -23.82
CA ILE A 10 -0.38 19.18 -23.80
C ILE A 10 0.52 17.99 -23.39
N ALA A 11 0.12 17.20 -22.39
CA ALA A 11 0.89 16.06 -21.90
C ALA A 11 1.05 14.96 -22.96
N GLY A 12 -0.05 14.49 -23.56
CA GLY A 12 -0.01 13.46 -24.60
C GLY A 12 0.69 13.94 -25.88
N THR A 13 0.51 15.19 -26.25
CA THR A 13 1.15 15.81 -27.42
C THR A 13 2.67 15.88 -27.25
N LEU A 14 3.14 16.35 -26.09
CA LEU A 14 4.58 16.39 -25.78
C LEU A 14 5.17 14.98 -25.67
N LEU A 15 4.44 14.01 -25.09
CA LEU A 15 4.90 12.62 -25.06
C LEU A 15 5.08 12.04 -26.47
N ALA A 16 4.09 12.22 -27.35
CA ALA A 16 4.19 11.78 -28.74
C ALA A 16 5.36 12.46 -29.47
N TRP A 17 5.58 13.76 -29.20
CA TRP A 17 6.70 14.53 -29.74
C TRP A 17 8.07 14.01 -29.31
N ARG A 18 8.21 13.51 -28.08
CA ARG A 18 9.46 12.86 -27.63
C ARG A 18 9.64 11.48 -28.26
N LEU A 19 8.58 10.68 -28.32
CA LEU A 19 8.64 9.31 -28.84
C LEU A 19 9.03 9.29 -30.33
N ARG A 20 8.58 10.27 -31.11
CA ARG A 20 8.91 10.39 -32.54
C ARG A 20 10.41 10.63 -32.80
N SER A 21 11.18 11.08 -31.80
CA SER A 21 12.63 11.29 -31.98
C SER A 21 13.40 9.98 -32.16
N SER A 22 12.79 8.83 -31.85
CA SER A 22 13.37 7.51 -32.11
C SER A 22 12.97 6.98 -33.49
N PRO A 23 13.93 6.68 -34.38
CA PRO A 23 13.61 6.12 -35.70
C PRO A 23 13.08 4.67 -35.63
N ALA A 24 13.21 3.99 -34.49
CA ALA A 24 12.71 2.64 -34.27
C ALA A 24 11.23 2.58 -33.83
N VAL A 25 10.58 3.73 -33.70
CA VAL A 25 9.22 3.87 -33.18
C VAL A 25 8.31 4.58 -34.18
N GLU A 26 7.15 3.99 -34.40
CA GLU A 26 6.02 4.64 -35.06
C GLU A 26 5.01 5.10 -34.00
N VAL A 27 4.60 6.36 -34.05
CA VAL A 27 3.73 6.96 -33.04
C VAL A 27 2.40 7.41 -33.65
N ASP A 28 1.30 6.86 -33.19
CA ASP A 28 -0.04 7.36 -33.48
C ASP A 28 -0.52 8.25 -32.33
N LEU A 29 -0.82 9.52 -32.59
CA LEU A 29 -1.48 10.43 -31.64
C LEU A 29 -2.98 10.49 -31.95
N VAL A 30 -3.82 10.02 -31.04
CA VAL A 30 -5.29 10.04 -31.18
C VAL A 30 -5.86 11.28 -30.48
N THR A 31 -6.50 12.17 -31.25
CA THR A 31 -6.87 13.52 -30.76
C THR A 31 -8.24 13.61 -30.08
N GLY A 32 -9.13 12.64 -30.25
CA GLY A 32 -10.49 12.66 -29.69
C GLY A 32 -11.51 13.40 -30.55
N VAL A 33 -12.66 13.77 -29.96
CA VAL A 33 -13.74 14.55 -30.61
C VAL A 33 -13.50 16.04 -30.34
N PRO A 34 -13.70 16.94 -31.33
CA PRO A 34 -13.64 18.39 -31.08
C PRO A 34 -14.65 18.81 -30.00
N GLY A 35 -14.20 19.57 -28.99
CA GLY A 35 -15.04 19.95 -27.85
C GLY A 35 -14.29 20.80 -26.81
N PRO A 36 -14.87 21.00 -25.60
CA PRO A 36 -14.20 21.68 -24.49
C PRO A 36 -12.83 21.05 -24.22
N ASP A 37 -11.82 21.88 -24.02
CA ASP A 37 -10.42 21.45 -24.03
C ASP A 37 -9.66 22.04 -22.84
N ALA A 38 -9.18 21.16 -21.95
CA ALA A 38 -8.41 21.54 -20.76
C ALA A 38 -7.12 22.30 -21.10
N THR A 39 -6.52 22.03 -22.26
CA THR A 39 -5.30 22.72 -22.68
C THR A 39 -5.62 24.16 -23.08
N ALA A 40 -6.64 24.39 -23.92
CA ALA A 40 -7.08 25.74 -24.28
C ALA A 40 -7.66 26.54 -23.10
N ALA A 41 -8.27 25.86 -22.12
CA ALA A 41 -8.77 26.46 -20.90
C ALA A 41 -7.70 26.72 -19.84
N SER A 42 -6.47 26.21 -20.05
CA SER A 42 -5.44 26.22 -19.02
C SER A 42 -4.92 27.63 -18.74
N GLY A 43 -4.65 27.89 -17.46
CA GLY A 43 -3.86 29.05 -17.05
C GLY A 43 -2.44 29.03 -17.61
N GLY A 44 -1.87 27.89 -18.02
CA GLY A 44 -0.55 27.87 -18.66
C GLY A 44 0.61 28.38 -17.79
N GLY A 45 0.42 28.53 -16.48
CA GLY A 45 1.44 29.03 -15.56
C GLY A 45 2.62 28.07 -15.48
N VAL A 46 3.82 28.60 -15.56
CA VAL A 46 5.10 27.86 -15.43
C VAL A 46 5.94 28.53 -14.34
N ARG A 47 6.33 27.74 -13.35
CA ARG A 47 7.14 28.13 -12.18
C ARG A 47 7.89 26.90 -11.68
N GLY A 48 8.96 27.07 -10.93
CA GLY A 48 9.73 25.99 -10.32
C GLY A 48 9.15 25.54 -8.97
N PHE A 49 8.68 26.46 -8.14
CA PHE A 49 8.27 26.14 -6.77
C PHE A 49 6.91 25.42 -6.72
N GLU A 50 6.90 24.30 -5.99
CA GLU A 50 5.72 23.59 -5.50
C GLU A 50 6.03 22.99 -4.12
N THR A 51 5.00 22.86 -3.28
CA THR A 51 5.13 22.27 -1.94
C THR A 51 5.43 20.76 -2.02
N HIS A 52 4.82 20.05 -2.98
CA HIS A 52 5.07 18.63 -3.21
C HIS A 52 6.45 18.39 -3.90
N PRO A 53 7.39 17.63 -3.30
CA PRO A 53 8.76 17.48 -3.81
C PRO A 53 8.86 16.98 -5.26
N GLU A 54 8.08 15.96 -5.64
CA GLU A 54 8.14 15.44 -7.01
C GLU A 54 7.57 16.41 -8.05
N GLN A 55 6.56 17.21 -7.69
CA GLN A 55 6.02 18.22 -8.60
C GLN A 55 7.02 19.35 -8.77
N ARG A 56 7.66 19.78 -7.67
CA ARG A 56 8.73 20.78 -7.68
C ARG A 56 9.88 20.34 -8.58
N ARG A 57 10.41 19.13 -8.42
CA ARG A 57 11.47 18.60 -9.29
C ARG A 57 11.09 18.64 -10.77
N LEU A 58 9.90 18.15 -11.13
CA LEU A 58 9.43 18.16 -12.51
C LEU A 58 9.20 19.59 -13.04
N ALA A 59 8.74 20.50 -12.20
CA ALA A 59 8.47 21.88 -12.57
C ALA A 59 9.77 22.66 -12.80
N VAL A 60 10.75 22.51 -11.90
CA VAL A 60 12.10 23.07 -12.02
C VAL A 60 12.79 22.59 -13.30
N GLU A 61 12.77 21.27 -13.55
CA GLU A 61 13.36 20.67 -14.75
C GLU A 61 12.64 21.10 -16.04
N SER A 62 11.31 21.27 -15.99
CA SER A 62 10.52 21.73 -17.14
C SER A 62 10.80 23.20 -17.45
N LEU A 63 10.96 24.02 -16.42
CA LEU A 63 11.31 25.44 -16.58
C LEU A 63 12.73 25.61 -17.13
N ALA A 64 13.68 24.79 -16.66
CA ALA A 64 15.03 24.71 -17.23
C ALA A 64 14.98 24.33 -18.71
N GLU A 65 14.26 23.27 -19.06
CA GLU A 65 14.14 22.84 -20.44
C GLU A 65 13.47 23.89 -21.35
N LEU A 66 12.48 24.62 -20.83
CA LEU A 66 11.84 25.71 -21.56
C LEU A 66 12.84 26.81 -21.94
N PHE A 67 13.78 27.15 -21.04
CA PHE A 67 14.80 28.17 -21.28
C PHE A 67 15.98 27.67 -22.13
N GLU A 68 16.37 26.41 -21.94
CA GLU A 68 17.57 25.84 -22.57
C GLU A 68 17.32 25.32 -23.98
N THR A 69 16.08 24.93 -24.31
CA THR A 69 15.75 24.39 -25.63
C THR A 69 15.64 25.50 -26.67
N PRO A 70 16.48 25.52 -27.73
CA PRO A 70 16.47 26.59 -28.72
C PRO A 70 15.10 26.76 -29.39
N GLY A 71 14.56 27.98 -29.32
CA GLY A 71 13.28 28.36 -29.94
C GLY A 71 12.02 27.86 -29.23
N LEU A 72 12.13 26.99 -28.22
CA LEU A 72 10.97 26.45 -27.51
C LEU A 72 10.21 27.53 -26.72
N LEU A 73 10.95 28.46 -26.10
CA LEU A 73 10.40 29.59 -25.35
C LEU A 73 9.48 30.47 -26.22
N ASP A 74 9.94 30.84 -27.41
CA ASP A 74 9.16 31.64 -28.37
C ASP A 74 7.97 30.84 -28.93
N GLN A 75 8.19 29.57 -29.28
CA GLN A 75 7.14 28.67 -29.77
C GLN A 75 6.03 28.46 -28.74
N ALA A 76 6.39 28.37 -27.46
CA ALA A 76 5.47 28.25 -26.35
C ALA A 76 4.75 29.57 -26.02
N GLY A 77 5.18 30.70 -26.58
CA GLY A 77 4.62 32.02 -26.27
C GLY A 77 4.82 32.41 -24.81
N TYR A 78 5.99 32.10 -24.25
CA TYR A 78 6.34 32.42 -22.87
C TYR A 78 6.31 33.92 -22.61
N THR A 79 5.67 34.32 -21.52
CA THR A 79 5.69 35.69 -20.99
C THR A 79 6.16 35.65 -19.55
N GLU A 80 7.28 36.30 -19.28
CA GLU A 80 7.82 36.42 -17.93
C GLU A 80 7.02 37.44 -17.13
N THR A 81 6.43 37.00 -16.02
CA THR A 81 5.66 37.85 -15.11
C THR A 81 6.21 37.83 -13.69
N GLY A 82 7.16 36.93 -13.43
CA GLY A 82 7.41 36.40 -12.10
C GLY A 82 6.21 35.63 -11.53
N SER A 83 6.40 35.04 -10.35
CA SER A 83 5.33 34.45 -9.56
C SER A 83 5.46 34.73 -8.07
N THR A 84 4.33 34.76 -7.37
CA THR A 84 4.23 34.89 -5.92
C THR A 84 3.37 33.76 -5.38
N TYR A 85 3.99 32.87 -4.60
CA TYR A 85 3.30 31.76 -3.94
C TYR A 85 3.14 32.07 -2.45
N LEU A 86 1.91 32.23 -1.97
CA LEU A 86 1.60 32.57 -0.58
C LEU A 86 1.11 31.32 0.16
N MET A 87 1.67 31.07 1.33
CA MET A 87 1.37 29.91 2.16
C MET A 87 1.65 30.20 3.64
N THR A 88 1.28 29.27 4.51
CA THR A 88 1.82 29.23 5.88
C THR A 88 3.20 28.59 5.85
N GLY A 89 4.18 29.19 6.54
CA GLY A 89 5.54 28.63 6.60
C GLY A 89 5.55 27.20 7.17
N TYR A 90 6.44 26.35 6.66
CA TYR A 90 6.62 24.97 7.07
C TYR A 90 8.11 24.58 7.13
N ASP A 91 8.43 23.57 7.93
CA ASP A 91 9.80 23.05 8.06
C ASP A 91 10.26 22.42 6.73
N GLY A 92 11.36 22.92 6.17
CA GLY A 92 11.88 22.52 4.86
C GLY A 92 11.50 23.44 3.69
N LEU A 93 10.85 24.57 3.95
CA LEU A 93 10.60 25.60 2.93
C LEU A 93 11.91 26.14 2.31
N GLU A 94 12.93 26.41 3.12
CA GLU A 94 14.22 26.89 2.62
C GLU A 94 14.91 25.86 1.73
N ASP A 95 14.87 24.57 2.11
CA ASP A 95 15.41 23.50 1.27
C ASP A 95 14.65 23.40 -0.07
N ALA A 96 13.32 23.51 -0.03
CA ALA A 96 12.50 23.52 -1.24
C ALA A 96 12.83 24.70 -2.16
N VAL A 97 13.11 25.88 -1.61
CA VAL A 97 13.56 27.03 -2.40
C VAL A 97 14.99 26.84 -2.90
N ALA A 98 15.88 26.27 -2.10
CA ALA A 98 17.25 25.96 -2.49
C ALA A 98 17.30 25.00 -3.69
N GLU A 99 16.38 24.04 -3.80
CA GLU A 99 16.25 23.18 -4.99
C GLU A 99 15.94 23.97 -6.27
N VAL A 100 15.07 24.99 -6.18
CA VAL A 100 14.75 25.87 -7.33
C VAL A 100 15.95 26.73 -7.67
N GLU A 101 16.59 27.34 -6.67
CA GLU A 101 17.79 28.17 -6.83
C GLU A 101 18.99 27.40 -7.39
N HIS A 102 19.11 26.11 -7.09
CA HIS A 102 20.19 25.28 -7.62
C HIS A 102 20.14 25.20 -9.15
N VAL A 103 18.95 25.17 -9.73
CA VAL A 103 18.75 25.05 -11.19
C VAL A 103 18.58 26.42 -11.84
N HIS A 104 17.98 27.38 -11.14
CA HIS A 104 17.77 28.76 -11.60
C HIS A 104 18.37 29.77 -10.60
N PRO A 105 19.70 29.94 -10.54
CA PRO A 105 20.33 30.79 -9.53
C PRO A 105 19.88 32.26 -9.60
N GLY A 106 19.58 32.84 -8.44
CA GLY A 106 19.16 34.24 -8.27
C GLY A 106 17.71 34.53 -8.70
N SER A 107 16.91 33.48 -8.94
CA SER A 107 15.54 33.60 -9.44
C SER A 107 14.48 33.57 -8.34
N THR A 108 14.77 32.99 -7.18
CA THR A 108 13.81 32.63 -6.15
C THR A 108 14.21 33.14 -4.77
N GLU A 109 13.27 33.71 -4.03
CA GLU A 109 13.49 34.16 -2.66
C GLU A 109 12.27 33.94 -1.77
N VAL A 110 12.51 33.64 -0.49
CA VAL A 110 11.46 33.61 0.55
C VAL A 110 11.32 35.00 1.15
N VAL A 111 10.08 35.48 1.26
CA VAL A 111 9.75 36.78 1.84
C VAL A 111 8.72 36.66 2.95
N ASP A 112 8.85 37.53 3.95
CA ASP A 112 7.93 37.58 5.09
C ASP A 112 6.67 38.40 4.78
N GLY A 113 5.67 38.31 5.65
CA GLY A 113 4.43 39.09 5.54
C GLY A 113 4.66 40.61 5.49
N SER A 114 5.71 41.14 6.12
CA SER A 114 6.03 42.57 6.06
C SER A 114 6.47 43.00 4.66
N THR A 115 7.28 42.17 3.99
CA THR A 115 7.72 42.38 2.61
C THR A 115 6.57 42.21 1.63
N LEU A 116 5.74 41.19 1.82
CA LEU A 116 4.52 40.99 1.01
C LEU A 116 3.59 42.20 1.05
N ARG A 117 3.40 42.82 2.23
CA ARG A 117 2.66 44.08 2.36
C ARG A 117 3.28 45.24 1.59
N ARG A 118 4.61 45.36 1.58
CA ARG A 118 5.32 46.36 0.75
C ARG A 118 5.16 46.08 -0.75
N LEU A 119 5.01 44.82 -1.14
CA LEU A 119 4.72 44.39 -2.51
C LEU A 119 3.22 44.53 -2.88
N GLY A 120 2.39 45.06 -1.98
CA GLY A 120 0.99 45.36 -2.25
C GLY A 120 0.00 44.26 -1.86
N TRP A 121 0.43 43.22 -1.13
CA TRP A 121 -0.43 42.17 -0.58
C TRP A 121 -1.00 42.54 0.78
N HIS A 122 -2.32 42.51 0.93
CA HIS A 122 -3.04 42.92 2.13
C HIS A 122 -3.95 41.81 2.67
N GLY A 123 -4.41 41.96 3.91
CA GLY A 123 -5.34 41.03 4.56
C GLY A 123 -4.79 39.63 4.83
N LEU A 124 -3.47 39.40 4.67
CA LEU A 124 -2.84 38.10 4.87
C LEU A 124 -2.91 37.66 6.34
N PRO A 125 -3.21 36.39 6.64
CA PRO A 125 -3.12 35.83 7.99
C PRO A 125 -1.71 35.98 8.60
N ASP A 126 -1.64 36.02 9.92
CA ASP A 126 -0.35 36.02 10.63
C ASP A 126 0.42 34.72 10.33
N GLY A 127 1.74 34.84 10.13
CA GLY A 127 2.60 33.70 9.73
C GLY A 127 2.62 33.40 8.24
N THR A 128 1.91 34.18 7.40
CA THR A 128 2.01 34.04 5.93
C THR A 128 3.41 34.38 5.44
N VAL A 129 3.97 33.47 4.64
CA VAL A 129 5.23 33.66 3.89
C VAL A 129 4.95 33.60 2.39
N GLY A 130 5.84 34.20 1.61
CA GLY A 130 5.78 34.22 0.16
C GLY A 130 7.03 33.62 -0.46
N VAL A 131 6.89 32.84 -1.52
CA VAL A 131 7.99 32.47 -2.42
C VAL A 131 7.85 33.30 -3.69
N LEU A 132 8.83 34.15 -3.96
CA LEU A 132 8.89 34.97 -5.17
C LEU A 132 9.81 34.31 -6.18
N GLU A 133 9.32 34.05 -7.39
CA GLU A 133 10.12 33.53 -8.49
C GLU A 133 10.14 34.52 -9.65
N LYS A 134 11.28 35.15 -9.93
CA LYS A 134 11.43 36.19 -10.97
C LYS A 134 11.30 35.62 -12.38
N ARG A 135 11.82 34.41 -12.60
CA ARG A 135 11.84 33.72 -13.91
C ARG A 135 10.60 32.87 -14.15
N ALA A 136 9.57 32.97 -13.30
CA ALA A 136 8.29 32.34 -13.54
C ALA A 136 7.42 33.19 -14.47
N GLY A 137 6.41 32.58 -15.07
CA GLY A 137 5.56 33.23 -16.05
C GLY A 137 4.43 32.34 -16.53
N PHE A 138 3.97 32.57 -17.74
CA PHE A 138 3.00 31.68 -18.38
C PHE A 138 3.35 31.44 -19.84
N ILE A 139 2.93 30.29 -20.36
CA ILE A 139 2.98 29.94 -21.77
C ILE A 139 1.56 29.91 -22.37
N ARG A 140 1.47 29.75 -23.69
CA ARG A 140 0.24 29.46 -24.43
C ARG A 140 0.21 27.97 -24.79
N PRO A 141 -0.33 27.11 -23.90
CA PRO A 141 -0.21 25.67 -24.05
C PRO A 141 -1.00 25.14 -25.27
N ASP A 142 -2.07 25.83 -25.67
CA ASP A 142 -2.82 25.57 -26.90
C ASP A 142 -1.99 25.82 -28.16
N GLN A 143 -1.25 26.94 -28.20
CA GLN A 143 -0.34 27.29 -29.28
C GLN A 143 0.81 26.28 -29.38
N LEU A 144 1.46 25.96 -28.25
CA LEU A 144 2.54 24.97 -28.21
C LEU A 144 2.06 23.60 -28.70
N ARG A 145 0.89 23.17 -28.20
CA ARG A 145 0.26 21.92 -28.66
C ARG A 145 0.02 21.94 -30.17
N ALA A 146 -0.61 22.99 -30.70
CA ALA A 146 -0.96 23.06 -32.13
C ALA A 146 0.28 22.95 -33.02
N LEU A 147 1.35 23.66 -32.64
CA LEU A 147 2.64 23.59 -33.32
C LEU A 147 3.23 22.18 -33.28
N VAL A 148 3.19 21.51 -32.13
CA VAL A 148 3.70 20.14 -31.99
C VAL A 148 2.85 19.12 -32.76
N ILE A 149 1.52 19.27 -32.80
CA ILE A 149 0.64 18.41 -33.61
C ILE A 149 0.95 18.58 -35.11
N ASP A 150 1.17 19.81 -35.58
CA ASP A 150 1.59 20.06 -36.97
C ASP A 150 2.96 19.42 -37.27
N GLN A 151 3.91 19.50 -36.34
CA GLN A 151 5.19 18.78 -36.46
C GLN A 151 5.02 17.26 -36.52
N LEU A 152 4.12 16.69 -35.72
CA LEU A 152 3.81 15.25 -35.73
C LEU A 152 3.13 14.83 -37.03
N ALA A 153 2.22 15.64 -37.56
CA ALA A 153 1.52 15.35 -38.81
C ALA A 153 2.45 15.35 -40.05
N ARG A 154 3.58 16.07 -39.98
CA ARG A 154 4.59 16.14 -41.06
C ARG A 154 5.73 15.13 -40.90
N SER A 155 5.80 14.39 -39.79
CA SER A 155 6.85 13.41 -39.54
C SER A 155 6.56 12.10 -40.29
N GLU A 156 7.59 11.44 -40.82
CA GLU A 156 7.43 10.15 -41.52
C GLU A 156 7.08 8.99 -40.56
N ASN A 157 7.47 9.10 -39.30
CA ASN A 157 7.30 8.07 -38.27
C ASN A 157 6.20 8.41 -37.24
N SER A 158 5.31 9.36 -37.53
CA SER A 158 4.12 9.59 -36.71
C SER A 158 2.89 9.91 -37.54
N ARG A 159 1.73 9.62 -36.96
CA ARG A 159 0.42 9.88 -37.59
C ARG A 159 -0.53 10.47 -36.56
N VAL A 160 -1.29 11.49 -36.99
CA VAL A 160 -2.34 12.10 -36.18
C VAL A 160 -3.68 11.48 -36.59
N VAL A 161 -4.31 10.75 -35.67
CA VAL A 161 -5.57 10.07 -35.90
C VAL A 161 -6.69 10.85 -35.22
N THR A 162 -7.64 11.35 -36.01
CA THR A 162 -8.77 12.15 -35.48
C THR A 162 -9.98 11.27 -35.20
N GLY A 163 -10.61 11.46 -34.04
CA GLY A 163 -11.82 10.75 -33.63
C GLY A 163 -11.74 10.16 -32.22
N PRO A 164 -12.89 9.73 -31.66
CA PRO A 164 -12.95 9.10 -30.35
C PRO A 164 -12.29 7.72 -30.38
N VAL A 165 -11.82 7.28 -29.22
CA VAL A 165 -11.51 5.87 -28.98
C VAL A 165 -12.81 5.15 -28.64
N LEU A 166 -13.16 4.17 -29.48
CA LEU A 166 -14.36 3.33 -29.35
C LEU A 166 -14.12 2.06 -28.54
N GLY A 167 -12.86 1.66 -28.37
CA GLY A 167 -12.51 0.42 -27.69
C GLY A 167 -11.02 0.28 -27.42
N LEU A 168 -10.68 -0.22 -26.23
CA LEU A 168 -9.34 -0.65 -25.83
C LEU A 168 -9.40 -2.10 -25.40
N VAL A 169 -8.72 -2.97 -26.14
CA VAL A 169 -8.72 -4.42 -25.89
C VAL A 169 -7.29 -4.88 -25.65
N PRO A 170 -6.89 -5.12 -24.39
CA PRO A 170 -5.62 -5.76 -24.06
C PRO A 170 -5.61 -7.22 -24.51
N HIS A 171 -4.46 -7.71 -24.98
CA HIS A 171 -4.28 -9.09 -25.44
C HIS A 171 -3.26 -9.85 -24.56
N PRO A 172 -3.33 -11.19 -24.50
CA PRO A 172 -2.43 -12.01 -23.67
C PRO A 172 -0.93 -11.87 -23.99
N ASP A 173 -0.57 -11.43 -25.19
CA ASP A 173 0.83 -11.16 -25.58
C ASP A 173 1.32 -9.77 -25.17
N GLY A 174 0.52 -9.04 -24.38
CA GLY A 174 0.84 -7.72 -23.82
C GLY A 174 0.56 -6.55 -24.75
N SER A 175 0.23 -6.80 -26.03
CA SER A 175 -0.20 -5.77 -26.98
C SER A 175 -1.64 -5.32 -26.73
N VAL A 176 -2.03 -4.18 -27.30
CA VAL A 176 -3.36 -3.61 -27.10
C VAL A 176 -3.95 -3.18 -28.43
N THR A 177 -5.19 -3.56 -28.70
CA THR A 177 -5.95 -3.05 -29.84
C THR A 177 -6.68 -1.77 -29.44
N CYS A 178 -6.47 -0.69 -30.19
CA CYS A 178 -7.23 0.54 -30.10
C CYS A 178 -8.19 0.64 -31.30
N ARG A 179 -9.48 0.83 -31.00
CA ARG A 179 -10.53 0.97 -32.01
C ARG A 179 -10.91 2.44 -32.14
N THR A 180 -10.93 2.94 -33.37
CA THR A 180 -11.38 4.30 -33.73
C THR A 180 -12.43 4.19 -34.85
N PRO A 181 -13.16 5.26 -35.20
CA PRO A 181 -14.07 5.22 -36.35
C PRO A 181 -13.38 4.86 -37.67
N GLY A 182 -12.08 5.13 -37.80
CA GLY A 182 -11.29 4.82 -39.00
C GLY A 182 -10.79 3.38 -39.09
N GLY A 183 -10.94 2.57 -38.03
CA GLY A 183 -10.49 1.18 -37.99
C GLY A 183 -9.98 0.73 -36.63
N SER A 184 -9.49 -0.52 -36.57
CA SER A 184 -8.88 -1.11 -35.38
C SER A 184 -7.42 -1.42 -35.65
N ASP A 185 -6.52 -0.77 -34.93
CA ASP A 185 -5.08 -0.96 -35.01
C ASP A 185 -4.58 -1.68 -33.74
N ARG A 186 -3.56 -2.54 -33.89
CA ARG A 186 -2.90 -3.22 -32.77
C ARG A 186 -1.55 -2.57 -32.51
N TYR A 187 -1.27 -2.28 -31.25
CA TYR A 187 -0.09 -1.54 -30.81
C TYR A 187 0.72 -2.34 -29.80
N ASP A 188 2.05 -2.15 -29.86
CA ASP A 188 2.97 -2.70 -28.88
C ASP A 188 2.82 -1.99 -27.53
N VAL A 189 2.49 -0.69 -27.55
CA VAL A 189 2.26 0.13 -26.36
C VAL A 189 1.07 1.06 -26.60
N VAL A 190 0.21 1.23 -25.60
CA VAL A 190 -0.83 2.26 -25.59
C VAL A 190 -0.67 3.12 -24.34
N VAL A 191 -0.70 4.45 -24.50
CA VAL A 191 -0.66 5.41 -23.39
C VAL A 191 -1.92 6.25 -23.41
N VAL A 192 -2.73 6.17 -22.37
CA VAL A 192 -3.93 6.98 -22.17
C VAL A 192 -3.54 8.30 -21.48
N ALA A 193 -3.42 9.36 -22.26
CA ALA A 193 -3.13 10.73 -21.85
C ALA A 193 -4.35 11.65 -22.07
N ALA A 194 -5.56 11.14 -21.84
CA ALA A 194 -6.83 11.79 -22.19
C ALA A 194 -7.31 12.83 -21.15
N GLY A 195 -6.43 13.29 -20.26
CA GLY A 195 -6.79 14.27 -19.23
C GLY A 195 -8.01 13.81 -18.39
N PRO A 196 -9.01 14.67 -18.16
CA PRO A 196 -10.20 14.35 -17.36
C PRO A 196 -11.12 13.31 -18.02
N TRP A 197 -10.92 12.97 -19.29
CA TRP A 197 -11.63 11.85 -19.95
C TRP A 197 -10.99 10.48 -19.65
N THR A 198 -9.79 10.44 -19.07
CA THR A 198 -9.08 9.19 -18.77
C THR A 198 -9.91 8.22 -17.91
N PRO A 199 -10.54 8.63 -16.79
CA PRO A 199 -11.31 7.70 -15.97
C PRO A 199 -12.50 7.10 -16.73
N GLY A 200 -13.23 7.93 -17.49
CA GLY A 200 -14.35 7.50 -18.31
C GLY A 200 -13.93 6.57 -19.45
N LEU A 201 -12.77 6.83 -20.08
CA LEU A 201 -12.25 5.98 -21.14
C LEU A 201 -11.81 4.61 -20.62
N LEU A 202 -11.15 4.56 -19.47
CA LEU A 202 -10.72 3.30 -18.86
C LEU A 202 -11.93 2.48 -18.38
N THR A 203 -12.82 3.10 -17.59
CA THR A 203 -14.02 2.42 -17.07
C THR A 203 -14.95 1.94 -18.19
N GLY A 204 -15.13 2.75 -19.24
CA GLY A 204 -15.91 2.37 -20.43
C GLY A 204 -15.34 1.17 -21.20
N ASN A 205 -14.09 0.79 -20.94
CA ASN A 205 -13.41 -0.37 -21.50
C ASN A 205 -13.13 -1.48 -20.46
N ALA A 206 -13.80 -1.43 -19.30
CA ALA A 206 -13.59 -2.36 -18.19
C ALA A 206 -12.13 -2.42 -17.68
N LEU A 207 -11.42 -1.28 -17.75
CA LEU A 207 -10.07 -1.11 -17.24
C LEU A 207 -10.09 -0.31 -15.92
N PRO A 208 -9.15 -0.56 -14.99
CA PRO A 208 -9.10 0.12 -13.70
C PRO A 208 -8.82 1.61 -13.87
N ALA A 209 -9.51 2.44 -13.09
CA ALA A 209 -9.39 3.90 -13.12
C ALA A 209 -9.41 4.54 -11.73
N ASP A 210 -9.43 3.75 -10.66
CA ASP A 210 -9.75 4.19 -9.28
C ASP A 210 -8.76 5.24 -8.74
N GLN A 211 -7.54 5.24 -9.27
CA GLN A 211 -6.52 6.23 -8.91
C GLN A 211 -6.82 7.64 -9.44
N TYR A 212 -7.83 7.81 -10.29
CA TYR A 212 -8.12 9.09 -10.94
C TYR A 212 -9.47 9.66 -10.51
N ARG A 213 -9.48 10.96 -10.18
CA ARG A 213 -10.69 11.74 -9.90
C ARG A 213 -10.68 13.01 -10.72
N THR A 214 -11.84 13.40 -11.23
CA THR A 214 -12.00 14.68 -11.92
C THR A 214 -12.35 15.79 -10.93
N LYS A 215 -11.93 17.03 -11.19
CA LYS A 215 -12.29 18.21 -10.39
C LYS A 215 -12.77 19.32 -11.31
N ALA A 216 -13.89 19.97 -10.98
CA ALA A 216 -14.36 21.12 -11.74
C ALA A 216 -13.38 22.29 -11.59
N ILE A 217 -13.12 23.01 -12.68
CA ILE A 217 -12.32 24.22 -12.67
C ILE A 217 -13.15 25.33 -13.29
N GLN A 218 -13.11 26.52 -12.69
CA GLN A 218 -13.72 27.71 -13.25
C GLN A 218 -12.80 28.90 -13.04
N VAL A 219 -12.49 29.59 -14.13
CA VAL A 219 -11.67 30.81 -14.13
C VAL A 219 -12.36 31.89 -14.94
N ALA A 220 -12.15 33.13 -14.57
CA ALA A 220 -12.68 34.28 -15.28
C ALA A 220 -11.55 35.23 -15.67
N VAL A 221 -11.63 35.79 -16.88
CA VAL A 221 -10.70 36.81 -17.35
C VAL A 221 -11.35 38.17 -17.18
N HIS A 222 -10.67 39.07 -16.48
CA HIS A 222 -11.15 40.42 -16.18
C HIS A 222 -10.27 41.47 -16.85
N ARG A 223 -10.89 42.56 -17.28
CA ARG A 223 -10.15 43.77 -17.70
C ARG A 223 -9.67 44.53 -16.47
N VAL A 224 -8.39 44.86 -16.45
CA VAL A 224 -7.74 45.56 -15.34
C VAL A 224 -7.34 46.96 -15.77
N ALA A 225 -7.60 47.95 -14.91
CA ALA A 225 -7.00 49.27 -15.00
C ALA A 225 -5.89 49.41 -13.95
N GLY A 226 -4.66 49.66 -14.39
CA GLY A 226 -3.49 49.82 -13.50
C GLY A 226 -2.42 48.73 -13.70
N ALA A 227 -1.50 48.63 -12.74
CA ALA A 227 -0.44 47.63 -12.77
C ALA A 227 -0.99 46.23 -12.52
N LEU A 228 -0.56 45.27 -13.35
CA LEU A 228 -0.88 43.85 -13.17
C LEU A 228 0.05 43.24 -12.11
N PRO A 229 -0.45 42.31 -11.29
CA PRO A 229 0.39 41.59 -10.35
C PRO A 229 1.26 40.56 -11.09
N THR A 230 2.21 39.96 -10.39
CA THR A 230 2.84 38.71 -10.83
C THR A 230 1.77 37.61 -11.01
N MET A 231 2.12 36.48 -11.62
CA MET A 231 1.31 35.28 -11.44
C MET A 231 1.30 34.91 -9.94
N PHE A 232 0.21 34.38 -9.42
CA PHE A 232 0.16 34.03 -8.00
C PHE A 232 -0.72 32.83 -7.68
N VAL A 233 -0.36 32.19 -6.58
CA VAL A 233 -1.16 31.18 -5.87
C VAL A 233 -1.19 31.58 -4.42
N ASP A 234 -2.39 31.76 -3.87
CA ASP A 234 -2.62 32.06 -2.46
C ASP A 234 -3.32 30.90 -1.77
N GLU A 235 -2.55 29.98 -1.19
CA GLU A 235 -3.10 28.85 -0.42
C GLU A 235 -3.87 29.32 0.82
N THR A 236 -3.64 30.54 1.29
CA THR A 236 -4.35 31.08 2.47
C THR A 236 -5.80 31.45 2.18
N SER A 237 -6.18 31.56 0.90
CA SER A 237 -7.54 31.93 0.47
C SER A 237 -8.08 31.11 -0.71
N ASP A 238 -7.32 30.11 -1.16
CA ASP A 238 -7.56 29.34 -2.39
C ASP A 238 -7.60 30.18 -3.69
N LEU A 239 -7.23 31.46 -3.63
CA LEU A 239 -7.21 32.36 -4.77
C LEU A 239 -5.96 32.12 -5.62
N TYR A 240 -6.13 32.06 -6.93
CA TYR A 240 -5.01 32.05 -7.86
C TYR A 240 -5.30 32.94 -9.06
N GLY A 241 -4.23 33.42 -9.69
CA GLY A 241 -4.39 34.28 -10.85
C GLY A 241 -3.11 34.51 -11.62
N ARG A 242 -3.27 35.07 -12.81
CA ARG A 242 -2.13 35.54 -13.61
C ARG A 242 -2.53 36.60 -14.63
N PRO A 243 -1.60 37.47 -15.04
CA PRO A 243 -1.78 38.32 -16.20
C PRO A 243 -2.11 37.53 -17.47
N THR A 244 -2.91 38.12 -18.35
CA THR A 244 -3.13 37.61 -19.72
C THR A 244 -2.34 38.45 -20.73
N ALA A 245 -2.03 37.86 -21.89
CA ALA A 245 -1.18 38.52 -22.88
C ALA A 245 -1.81 39.78 -23.51
N ASP A 246 -3.13 39.93 -23.42
CA ASP A 246 -3.91 41.09 -23.84
C ASP A 246 -4.08 42.15 -22.73
N GLY A 247 -3.35 42.02 -21.62
CA GLY A 247 -3.36 43.00 -20.52
C GLY A 247 -4.52 42.85 -19.54
N GLY A 248 -5.22 41.71 -19.54
CA GLY A 248 -6.21 41.34 -18.54
C GLY A 248 -5.61 40.53 -17.38
N LEU A 249 -6.48 40.05 -16.50
CA LEU A 249 -6.13 39.19 -15.37
C LEU A 249 -7.08 37.99 -15.33
N LEU A 250 -6.52 36.80 -15.41
CA LEU A 250 -7.22 35.54 -15.13
C LEU A 250 -7.25 35.36 -13.61
N LEU A 251 -8.45 35.12 -13.07
CA LEU A 251 -8.68 34.82 -11.66
C LEU A 251 -9.48 33.54 -11.50
N GLY A 252 -9.15 32.75 -10.49
CA GLY A 252 -9.90 31.58 -10.07
C GLY A 252 -9.77 31.36 -8.57
N VAL A 253 -10.71 30.58 -8.04
CA VAL A 253 -10.72 30.09 -6.66
C VAL A 253 -11.03 28.60 -6.73
N ASP A 254 -10.56 27.83 -5.75
CA ASP A 254 -10.89 26.40 -5.71
C ASP A 254 -12.42 26.17 -5.73
N THR A 255 -12.88 25.24 -6.55
CA THR A 255 -14.31 24.93 -6.70
C THR A 255 -14.81 23.92 -5.67
N HIS A 256 -13.88 23.17 -5.05
CA HIS A 256 -14.12 21.98 -4.22
C HIS A 256 -15.11 20.94 -4.81
N ARG A 257 -15.47 21.04 -6.10
CA ARG A 257 -16.41 20.13 -6.77
C ARG A 257 -15.64 19.01 -7.47
N TRP A 258 -15.69 17.83 -6.88
CA TRP A 258 -15.02 16.62 -7.38
C TRP A 258 -15.96 15.68 -8.12
N SER A 259 -15.37 14.75 -8.87
CA SER A 259 -16.04 13.70 -9.63
C SER A 259 -17.03 14.22 -10.67
N VAL A 260 -16.72 15.37 -11.29
CA VAL A 260 -17.55 15.97 -12.34
C VAL A 260 -17.26 15.35 -13.72
N PRO A 261 -18.26 15.05 -14.55
CA PRO A 261 -18.00 14.56 -15.90
C PRO A 261 -17.36 15.67 -16.76
N PRO A 262 -16.29 15.37 -17.50
CA PRO A 262 -15.65 16.37 -18.36
C PRO A 262 -16.60 16.88 -19.44
N GLY A 263 -16.51 18.17 -19.76
CA GLY A 263 -17.38 18.82 -20.75
C GLY A 263 -18.81 19.12 -20.29
N SER A 264 -19.19 18.78 -19.06
CA SER A 264 -20.54 19.01 -18.50
C SER A 264 -20.59 20.04 -17.36
N SER A 265 -19.48 20.73 -17.10
CA SER A 265 -19.36 21.69 -15.99
C SER A 265 -20.23 22.93 -16.26
N ALA A 266 -21.43 22.96 -15.67
CA ALA A 266 -22.21 24.20 -15.59
C ALA A 266 -21.43 25.25 -14.76
N PRO A 267 -21.49 26.54 -15.12
CA PRO A 267 -20.91 27.60 -14.31
C PRO A 267 -21.38 27.51 -12.85
N ILE A 268 -20.42 27.53 -11.93
CA ILE A 268 -20.65 27.57 -10.49
C ILE A 268 -21.04 29.00 -10.13
N HIS A 269 -22.25 29.14 -9.59
CA HIS A 269 -22.80 30.41 -9.14
C HIS A 269 -21.88 31.05 -8.08
N ASP A 270 -21.76 32.37 -8.10
CA ASP A 270 -20.95 33.20 -7.19
C ASP A 270 -19.42 33.01 -7.21
N LEU A 271 -18.86 31.97 -7.84
CA LEU A 271 -17.41 31.71 -7.77
C LEU A 271 -16.58 32.85 -8.38
N THR A 272 -17.03 33.42 -9.51
CA THR A 272 -16.39 34.59 -10.13
C THR A 272 -16.46 35.81 -9.21
N ALA A 273 -17.59 36.04 -8.54
CA ALA A 273 -17.74 37.15 -7.60
C ALA A 273 -16.88 36.97 -6.34
N GLN A 274 -16.73 35.73 -5.88
CA GLN A 274 -15.82 35.37 -4.80
C GLN A 274 -14.36 35.63 -5.18
N ALA A 275 -13.92 35.22 -6.37
CA ALA A 275 -12.57 35.47 -6.86
C ALA A 275 -12.27 36.98 -6.94
N VAL A 276 -13.21 37.77 -7.44
CA VAL A 276 -13.10 39.25 -7.48
C VAL A 276 -13.00 39.85 -6.08
N ARG A 277 -13.83 39.39 -5.14
CA ARG A 277 -13.82 39.87 -3.74
C ARG A 277 -12.48 39.57 -3.07
N LEU A 278 -12.03 38.31 -3.12
CA LEU A 278 -10.75 37.89 -2.54
C LEU A 278 -9.58 38.63 -3.18
N ALA A 279 -9.58 38.81 -4.51
CA ALA A 279 -8.57 39.60 -5.19
C ALA A 279 -8.57 41.07 -4.73
N GLY A 280 -9.73 41.66 -4.48
CA GLY A 280 -9.83 43.03 -3.93
C GLY A 280 -9.36 43.14 -2.48
N GLU A 281 -9.57 42.11 -1.66
CA GLU A 281 -9.07 42.04 -0.29
C GLU A 281 -7.54 41.87 -0.25
N ARG A 282 -7.00 41.00 -1.12
CA ARG A 282 -5.57 40.68 -1.21
C ARG A 282 -4.76 41.76 -1.92
N LEU A 283 -5.31 42.34 -2.97
CA LEU A 283 -4.64 43.31 -3.84
C LEU A 283 -5.56 44.52 -4.07
N PRO A 284 -5.76 45.38 -3.05
CA PRO A 284 -6.70 46.50 -3.09
C PRO A 284 -6.37 47.60 -4.13
N HIS A 285 -5.17 47.55 -4.71
CA HIS A 285 -4.76 48.39 -5.83
C HIS A 285 -5.31 47.90 -7.18
N LEU A 286 -5.76 46.65 -7.28
CA LEU A 286 -6.41 46.15 -8.49
C LEU A 286 -7.76 46.81 -8.69
N ARG A 287 -7.97 47.34 -9.90
CA ARG A 287 -9.26 47.86 -10.36
C ARG A 287 -9.77 46.93 -11.45
N LEU A 288 -10.48 45.89 -11.02
CA LEU A 288 -11.19 44.97 -11.89
C LEU A 288 -12.48 45.66 -12.36
N SER A 289 -12.67 45.75 -13.68
CA SER A 289 -13.82 46.40 -14.28
C SER A 289 -14.86 45.37 -14.73
N GLU A 290 -14.74 44.89 -15.96
CA GLU A 290 -15.66 43.96 -16.60
C GLU A 290 -15.04 42.55 -16.70
N THR A 291 -15.85 41.52 -16.44
CA THR A 291 -15.51 40.13 -16.77
C THR A 291 -15.65 39.93 -18.27
N ALA A 292 -14.53 39.75 -18.98
CA ALA A 292 -14.52 39.56 -20.42
C ALA A 292 -15.14 38.21 -20.82
N HIS A 293 -14.75 37.14 -20.13
CA HIS A 293 -15.34 35.81 -20.30
C HIS A 293 -15.04 34.91 -19.10
N THR A 294 -15.82 33.84 -18.94
CA THR A 294 -15.62 32.78 -17.93
C THR A 294 -15.41 31.46 -18.65
N VAL A 295 -14.44 30.68 -18.19
CA VAL A 295 -14.12 29.35 -18.70
C VAL A 295 -14.39 28.33 -17.61
N THR A 296 -15.17 27.30 -17.96
CA THR A 296 -15.47 26.15 -17.09
C THR A 296 -14.89 24.90 -17.71
N ASN A 297 -14.22 24.08 -16.90
CA ASN A 297 -13.65 22.81 -17.34
C ASN A 297 -13.59 21.78 -16.21
N ALA A 298 -12.89 20.67 -16.46
CA ALA A 298 -12.50 19.70 -15.45
C ALA A 298 -11.02 19.33 -15.61
N ASP A 299 -10.33 19.13 -14.49
CA ASP A 299 -8.99 18.57 -14.43
C ASP A 299 -9.04 17.13 -13.93
N CYS A 300 -7.99 16.35 -14.21
CA CYS A 300 -7.82 14.98 -13.73
C CYS A 300 -6.70 14.93 -12.70
N TYR A 301 -7.00 14.46 -11.50
CA TYR A 301 -6.06 14.30 -10.41
C TYR A 301 -5.85 12.82 -10.09
N ALA A 302 -4.60 12.46 -9.79
CA ALA A 302 -4.22 11.23 -9.13
C ALA A 302 -3.74 11.52 -7.70
N ASP A 303 -3.54 10.46 -6.91
CA ASP A 303 -2.90 10.55 -5.59
C ASP A 303 -1.62 9.70 -5.57
N PRO A 304 -0.42 10.30 -5.49
CA PRO A 304 -0.17 11.75 -5.42
C PRO A 304 -0.45 12.46 -6.78
N PRO A 305 -0.72 13.78 -6.78
CA PRO A 305 -1.11 14.52 -8.00
C PRO A 305 0.09 14.88 -8.88
N VAL A 306 0.80 13.87 -9.34
CA VAL A 306 2.02 13.95 -10.16
C VAL A 306 1.76 13.42 -11.56
N LEU A 307 2.11 14.21 -12.58
CA LEU A 307 2.05 13.74 -13.97
C LEU A 307 3.18 12.74 -14.22
N THR A 308 2.85 11.46 -14.23
CA THR A 308 3.81 10.36 -14.48
C THR A 308 3.17 9.21 -15.24
N LEU A 309 4.00 8.29 -15.74
CA LEU A 309 3.57 7.11 -16.49
C LEU A 309 3.18 6.00 -15.50
N TRP A 310 1.91 5.59 -15.52
CA TRP A 310 1.38 4.52 -14.67
C TRP A 310 0.99 3.32 -15.51
N SER A 311 1.25 2.09 -15.06
CA SER A 311 0.71 0.90 -15.71
C SER A 311 -0.75 0.68 -15.30
N VAL A 312 -1.61 0.38 -16.28
CA VAL A 312 -3.04 0.11 -16.06
C VAL A 312 -3.28 -1.35 -15.61
N LEU A 313 -2.48 -2.31 -16.09
CA LEU A 313 -2.70 -3.75 -15.87
C LEU A 313 -1.46 -4.48 -15.32
N GLY A 314 -0.55 -3.74 -14.67
CA GLY A 314 0.72 -4.28 -14.18
C GLY A 314 1.76 -4.50 -15.29
N SER A 315 2.78 -5.33 -15.07
CA SER A 315 3.88 -5.52 -16.04
C SER A 315 3.54 -6.37 -17.25
N THR A 316 2.41 -7.08 -17.24
CA THR A 316 2.05 -8.06 -18.27
C THR A 316 1.55 -7.41 -19.56
N HIS A 317 0.96 -6.21 -19.46
CA HIS A 317 0.47 -5.45 -20.60
C HIS A 317 1.17 -4.11 -20.70
N ARG A 318 1.41 -3.66 -21.92
CA ARG A 318 2.03 -2.37 -22.20
C ARG A 318 0.96 -1.29 -22.39
N LEU A 319 0.00 -1.26 -21.47
CA LEU A 319 -1.05 -0.25 -21.40
C LEU A 319 -0.77 0.68 -20.22
N PHE A 320 -0.55 1.96 -20.52
CA PHE A 320 -0.19 2.96 -19.54
C PHE A 320 -1.19 4.12 -19.53
N THR A 321 -1.16 4.90 -18.46
CA THR A 321 -1.77 6.21 -18.39
C THR A 321 -0.70 7.28 -18.16
N PHE A 322 -0.92 8.47 -18.70
CA PHE A 322 -0.04 9.63 -18.53
C PHE A 322 -0.91 10.87 -18.27
N THR A 323 -1.46 10.91 -17.07
CA THR A 323 -2.39 11.95 -16.57
C THR A 323 -2.38 11.97 -15.05
N GLY A 324 -3.15 12.86 -14.41
CA GLY A 324 -3.34 12.87 -12.96
C GLY A 324 -2.50 13.91 -12.20
N GLY A 325 -1.85 14.85 -12.88
CA GLY A 325 -1.12 15.94 -12.21
C GLY A 325 -2.02 17.14 -11.85
N SER A 326 -1.51 18.03 -11.01
CA SER A 326 -2.24 19.23 -10.56
C SER A 326 -2.42 20.32 -11.64
N GLY A 327 -3.60 20.96 -11.69
CA GLY A 327 -3.84 22.22 -12.43
C GLY A 327 -3.57 22.14 -13.93
N GLY A 328 -4.03 21.07 -14.58
CA GLY A 328 -3.76 20.77 -16.00
C GLY A 328 -2.31 20.36 -16.31
N SER A 329 -1.43 20.29 -15.29
CA SER A 329 -0.05 19.78 -15.35
C SER A 329 0.91 20.49 -16.33
N VAL A 330 0.57 21.68 -16.84
CA VAL A 330 1.38 22.38 -17.87
C VAL A 330 2.83 22.59 -17.41
N LYS A 331 2.99 23.06 -16.17
CA LYS A 331 4.30 23.38 -15.57
C LYS A 331 5.25 22.19 -15.46
N THR A 332 4.75 20.95 -15.41
CA THR A 332 5.55 19.72 -15.28
C THR A 332 5.66 18.95 -16.60
N ALA A 333 4.94 19.36 -17.65
CA ALA A 333 4.69 18.51 -18.82
C ALA A 333 5.96 18.24 -19.66
N LEU A 334 6.89 19.20 -19.74
CA LEU A 334 8.13 19.04 -20.52
C LEU A 334 9.04 17.95 -19.92
N ALA A 335 9.36 18.05 -18.63
CA ALA A 335 10.19 17.07 -17.94
C ALA A 335 9.46 15.72 -17.80
N ALA A 336 8.18 15.72 -17.42
CA ALA A 336 7.41 14.49 -17.26
C ALA A 336 7.30 13.70 -18.57
N SER A 337 7.07 14.37 -19.70
CA SER A 337 6.99 13.71 -21.02
C SER A 337 8.34 13.14 -21.46
N ARG A 338 9.45 13.83 -21.15
CA ARG A 338 10.81 13.34 -21.38
C ARG A 338 11.09 12.08 -20.56
N THR A 339 10.78 12.09 -19.27
CA THR A 339 10.93 10.93 -18.39
C THR A 339 10.09 9.75 -18.90
N ALA A 340 8.81 9.97 -19.19
CA ALA A 340 7.91 8.94 -19.71
C ALA A 340 8.40 8.35 -21.05
N ALA A 341 8.87 9.20 -21.97
CA ALA A 341 9.42 8.72 -23.25
C ALA A 341 10.69 7.88 -23.04
N ASN A 342 11.61 8.30 -22.17
CA ASN A 342 12.81 7.52 -21.85
C ASN A 342 12.47 6.15 -21.26
N THR A 343 11.46 6.08 -20.40
CA THR A 343 10.95 4.82 -19.85
C THR A 343 10.39 3.91 -20.95
N LEU A 344 9.61 4.47 -21.89
CA LEU A 344 9.00 3.70 -22.98
C LEU A 344 10.01 3.25 -24.05
N LEU A 345 11.07 4.03 -24.30
CA LEU A 345 12.10 3.75 -25.30
C LEU A 345 13.25 2.88 -24.76
N GLY A 346 13.36 2.71 -23.43
CA GLY A 346 14.42 1.94 -22.80
C GLY A 346 15.81 2.59 -22.85
N THR A 347 15.90 3.91 -23.13
CA THR A 347 17.15 4.66 -23.36
C THR A 347 17.64 5.47 -22.15
N GLY A 348 17.02 5.33 -20.97
CA GLY A 348 17.51 5.96 -19.75
C GLY A 348 18.70 5.19 -19.16
N THR A 349 19.81 5.89 -18.90
CA THR A 349 20.86 5.45 -17.97
C THR A 349 20.21 5.00 -16.66
N ASN A 350 20.75 3.93 -16.09
CA ASN A 350 20.23 3.12 -14.98
C ASN A 350 19.89 3.95 -13.71
N THR A 351 18.78 4.67 -13.77
CA THR A 351 18.13 5.41 -12.70
C THR A 351 16.64 5.05 -12.74
N ARG A 352 16.22 4.37 -11.66
CA ARG A 352 14.83 3.99 -11.30
C ARG A 352 13.91 3.66 -12.48
N THR A 353 14.05 2.44 -12.97
CA THR A 353 12.96 1.73 -13.66
C THR A 353 11.84 1.43 -12.67
N THR A 354 10.78 2.24 -12.75
CA THR A 354 9.42 1.89 -12.36
C THR A 354 8.95 0.71 -13.21
N THR A 355 9.15 -0.51 -12.73
CA THR A 355 8.32 -1.66 -13.08
C THR A 355 8.28 -2.68 -11.95
N SER A 356 7.05 -3.05 -11.59
CA SER A 356 6.60 -4.35 -11.07
C SER A 356 7.70 -5.42 -10.92
N ARG A 357 7.87 -6.00 -9.72
CA ARG A 357 8.87 -7.05 -9.45
C ARG A 357 8.25 -8.44 -9.25
N THR A 358 8.33 -9.22 -10.33
CA THR A 358 8.72 -10.65 -10.42
C THR A 358 9.70 -10.67 -11.60
N GLU A 359 10.88 -11.30 -11.62
CA GLU A 359 11.59 -12.22 -10.75
C GLU A 359 13.03 -12.40 -11.32
N ASN A 360 13.95 -12.88 -10.47
CA ASN A 360 15.14 -13.69 -10.76
C ASN A 360 16.43 -13.15 -11.43
N LYS A 361 17.44 -13.10 -10.54
CA LYS A 361 18.90 -13.16 -10.73
C LYS A 361 19.34 -14.42 -11.50
N ARG A 362 20.35 -14.26 -12.37
CA ARG A 362 21.38 -15.28 -12.62
C ARG A 362 22.77 -14.74 -12.27
N MET A 363 23.52 -15.61 -11.61
CA MET A 363 24.83 -15.44 -10.98
C MET A 363 25.99 -15.12 -11.95
N THR A 364 26.81 -14.18 -11.49
CA THR A 364 28.28 -14.20 -11.31
C THR A 364 29.19 -14.70 -12.44
N ILE A 365 30.18 -13.86 -12.81
CA ILE A 365 31.64 -14.07 -12.63
C ILE A 365 32.28 -12.68 -12.78
N MET A 366 33.10 -12.26 -11.81
CA MET A 366 34.40 -11.59 -12.01
C MET A 366 35.03 -11.35 -10.63
N GLU A 367 36.23 -11.91 -10.46
CA GLU A 367 37.08 -11.81 -9.29
C GLU A 367 38.13 -10.67 -9.50
N PRO A 368 39.04 -10.40 -8.56
CA PRO A 368 39.02 -9.24 -7.66
C PRO A 368 39.96 -8.10 -8.09
N GLY A 369 39.54 -6.86 -7.85
CA GLY A 369 40.36 -5.65 -8.05
C GLY A 369 40.22 -4.71 -6.86
N THR A 370 41.21 -4.77 -5.97
CA THR A 370 41.42 -3.93 -4.78
C THR A 370 41.22 -2.44 -5.04
N ARG A 371 40.33 -1.79 -4.28
CA ARG A 371 40.50 -0.40 -3.83
C ARG A 371 39.73 -0.16 -2.53
N ARG A 372 40.49 -0.02 -1.45
CA ARG A 372 40.06 0.62 -0.19
C ARG A 372 39.65 2.06 -0.50
N ALA A 373 38.41 2.40 -0.18
CA ALA A 373 38.00 3.75 0.17
C ALA A 373 36.90 3.60 1.23
N THR A 374 37.17 4.15 2.40
CA THR A 374 36.24 4.34 3.51
C THR A 374 35.08 5.20 3.06
N ASP A 375 33.89 4.63 2.94
CA ASP A 375 32.65 5.36 2.69
C ASP A 375 31.68 5.05 3.83
N THR A 376 31.46 6.01 4.72
CA THR A 376 30.45 5.94 5.78
C THR A 376 29.08 6.04 5.12
N THR A 377 28.52 4.88 4.77
CA THR A 377 27.14 4.76 4.30
C THR A 377 26.20 5.22 5.42
N SER A 378 25.52 6.37 5.24
CA SER A 378 24.56 6.85 6.22
C SER A 378 23.35 5.89 6.25
N LEU A 379 23.07 5.29 7.40
CA LEU A 379 21.93 4.38 7.57
C LEU A 379 20.61 5.11 7.29
N THR A 380 19.64 4.39 6.70
CA THR A 380 18.31 4.97 6.48
C THR A 380 17.60 5.12 7.82
N ARG A 381 17.15 6.34 8.15
CA ARG A 381 16.42 6.64 9.38
C ARG A 381 14.91 6.54 9.19
N TYR A 382 14.25 5.97 10.19
CA TYR A 382 12.80 5.86 10.30
C TYR A 382 12.35 6.34 11.68
N HIS A 383 11.12 6.82 11.80
CA HIS A 383 10.53 7.01 13.13
C HIS A 383 10.16 5.66 13.74
N THR A 384 9.66 4.72 12.93
CA THR A 384 9.28 3.39 13.41
C THR A 384 9.71 2.28 12.48
N ILE A 385 10.34 1.25 13.03
CA ILE A 385 10.57 -0.01 12.31
C ILE A 385 9.73 -1.12 12.93
N GLY A 386 8.97 -1.84 12.09
CA GLY A 386 8.31 -3.07 12.46
C GLY A 386 9.07 -4.31 11.98
N ILE A 387 9.27 -5.30 12.84
CA ILE A 387 9.90 -6.58 12.48
C ILE A 387 8.81 -7.63 12.27
N GLY A 388 8.68 -8.10 11.04
CA GLY A 388 7.61 -8.94 10.53
C GLY A 388 6.51 -8.12 9.84
N ALA A 389 5.99 -8.62 8.72
CA ALA A 389 4.86 -8.03 7.98
C ALA A 389 3.61 -8.93 8.09
N GLY A 390 3.33 -9.42 9.30
CA GLY A 390 2.08 -10.11 9.61
C GLY A 390 0.90 -9.14 9.79
N PRO A 391 -0.34 -9.65 9.92
CA PRO A 391 -1.56 -8.82 10.02
C PRO A 391 -1.49 -7.72 11.09
N SER A 392 -0.84 -7.97 12.22
CA SER A 392 -0.69 -6.99 13.30
C SER A 392 0.12 -5.76 12.89
N ASN A 393 1.29 -5.96 12.27
CA ASN A 393 2.12 -4.86 11.78
C ASN A 393 1.53 -4.19 10.54
N LEU A 394 0.81 -4.94 9.69
CA LEU A 394 0.07 -4.35 8.56
C LEU A 394 -1.06 -3.42 9.03
N SER A 395 -1.79 -3.82 10.07
CA SER A 395 -2.83 -3.00 10.70
C SER A 395 -2.25 -1.71 11.30
N LEU A 396 -1.12 -1.82 12.01
CA LEU A 396 -0.41 -0.66 12.52
C LEU A 396 0.04 0.27 11.38
N ALA A 397 0.71 -0.26 10.36
CA ALA A 397 1.20 0.53 9.23
C ALA A 397 0.06 1.25 8.48
N ALA A 398 -1.10 0.61 8.35
CA ALA A 398 -2.29 1.23 7.75
C ALA A 398 -2.73 2.47 8.53
N LEU A 399 -2.98 2.31 9.84
CA LEU A 399 -3.44 3.41 10.67
C LEU A 399 -2.36 4.49 10.89
N TYR A 400 -1.08 4.12 10.84
CA TYR A 400 0.05 5.03 10.99
C TYR A 400 0.10 6.08 9.86
N LYS A 401 -0.14 5.68 8.61
CA LYS A 401 -0.08 6.57 7.44
C LYS A 401 -1.08 7.72 7.49
N ASN A 402 -2.21 7.55 8.19
CA ASN A 402 -3.26 8.56 8.25
C ASN A 402 -3.03 9.64 9.32
N VAL A 403 -2.01 9.50 10.17
CA VAL A 403 -1.89 10.31 11.41
C VAL A 403 -0.57 11.07 11.53
N THR A 404 0.39 10.75 10.67
CA THR A 404 1.71 11.39 10.66
C THR A 404 2.36 11.30 9.28
N THR A 405 3.28 12.22 9.00
CA THR A 405 4.18 12.18 7.83
C THR A 405 5.51 11.49 8.13
N GLU A 406 5.73 11.07 9.38
CA GLU A 406 6.92 10.34 9.80
C GLU A 406 7.09 9.02 9.04
N LYS A 407 8.31 8.52 8.93
CA LYS A 407 8.58 7.31 8.14
C LYS A 407 8.45 6.02 8.96
N LEU A 408 7.67 5.07 8.43
CA LEU A 408 7.60 3.69 8.95
C LEU A 408 8.10 2.69 7.90
N ALA A 409 8.83 1.68 8.34
CA ALA A 409 9.22 0.53 7.51
C ALA A 409 8.94 -0.80 8.23
N LEU A 410 8.51 -1.80 7.47
CA LEU A 410 8.39 -3.18 7.95
C LEU A 410 9.46 -4.05 7.30
N PHE A 411 10.09 -4.96 8.04
CA PHE A 411 11.05 -5.93 7.51
C PHE A 411 10.50 -7.36 7.66
N ASP A 412 10.36 -8.10 6.55
CA ASP A 412 9.90 -9.50 6.57
C ASP A 412 10.91 -10.40 5.85
N SER A 413 11.16 -11.58 6.44
CA SER A 413 12.12 -12.55 5.89
C SER A 413 11.61 -13.25 4.63
N ARG A 414 10.30 -13.25 4.38
CA ARG A 414 9.70 -13.90 3.21
C ARG A 414 9.90 -13.06 1.95
N PRO A 415 9.95 -13.69 0.77
CA PRO A 415 10.17 -12.97 -0.49
C PRO A 415 8.94 -12.21 -0.98
N VAL A 416 7.74 -12.59 -0.53
CA VAL A 416 6.45 -12.00 -0.94
C VAL A 416 5.48 -11.97 0.23
N ALA A 417 4.43 -11.15 0.09
CA ALA A 417 3.33 -11.10 1.05
C ALA A 417 2.68 -12.48 1.22
N GLY A 418 2.22 -12.78 2.43
CA GLY A 418 1.43 -13.97 2.70
C GLY A 418 1.08 -14.11 4.17
N TRP A 419 0.25 -15.08 4.51
CA TRP A 419 -0.08 -15.39 5.89
C TRP A 419 -0.43 -16.88 6.04
N HIS A 420 0.41 -17.64 6.74
CA HIS A 420 0.31 -19.10 6.86
C HIS A 420 0.10 -19.83 5.52
N THR A 421 0.75 -19.35 4.45
CA THR A 421 0.61 -19.85 3.07
C THR A 421 0.74 -21.38 2.93
N PRO A 422 1.65 -22.08 3.63
CA PRO A 422 1.77 -23.53 3.50
C PRO A 422 0.55 -24.33 4.01
N LEU A 423 -0.34 -23.70 4.77
CA LEU A 423 -1.59 -24.27 5.30
C LEU A 423 -2.84 -23.77 4.55
N LEU A 424 -2.69 -23.05 3.43
CA LEU A 424 -3.81 -22.60 2.60
C LEU A 424 -4.30 -23.72 1.70
N TYR A 425 -5.25 -24.50 2.19
CA TYR A 425 -5.88 -25.58 1.41
C TYR A 425 -7.31 -25.20 0.99
N PRO A 426 -7.80 -25.73 -0.14
CA PRO A 426 -9.22 -25.61 -0.49
C PRO A 426 -10.11 -26.06 0.67
N GLY A 427 -11.15 -25.28 0.98
CA GLY A 427 -12.08 -25.59 2.07
C GLY A 427 -11.69 -25.01 3.43
N VAL A 428 -10.47 -24.53 3.63
CA VAL A 428 -10.05 -23.89 4.88
C VAL A 428 -10.80 -22.55 5.08
N ARG A 429 -11.27 -22.33 6.31
CA ARG A 429 -12.07 -21.15 6.69
C ARG A 429 -11.37 -20.31 7.77
N MET A 430 -11.76 -19.04 7.81
CA MET A 430 -11.46 -18.12 8.89
C MET A 430 -12.27 -18.50 10.13
N GLN A 431 -11.70 -18.29 11.31
CA GLN A 431 -12.39 -18.42 12.61
C GLN A 431 -12.87 -17.06 13.14
N THR A 432 -12.75 -16.00 12.34
CA THR A 432 -13.12 -14.63 12.68
C THR A 432 -14.07 -14.06 11.64
N GLY A 433 -14.98 -13.19 12.08
CA GLY A 433 -15.88 -12.45 11.20
C GLY A 433 -15.13 -11.48 10.29
N TRP A 434 -15.68 -11.20 9.11
CA TRP A 434 -15.04 -10.42 8.05
C TRP A 434 -14.89 -8.91 8.35
N MET A 435 -15.66 -8.37 9.30
CA MET A 435 -15.48 -7.00 9.79
C MET A 435 -14.25 -6.84 10.71
N LYS A 436 -13.69 -7.95 11.22
CA LYS A 436 -12.47 -7.98 12.03
C LYS A 436 -11.25 -8.01 11.10
N ASP A 437 -11.13 -6.98 10.27
CA ASP A 437 -10.05 -6.81 9.30
C ASP A 437 -8.90 -5.96 9.87
N LEU A 438 -8.06 -5.34 9.01
CA LEU A 438 -6.91 -4.54 9.46
C LEU A 438 -7.28 -3.17 10.05
N VAL A 439 -8.46 -2.60 9.76
CA VAL A 439 -8.74 -1.15 9.98
C VAL A 439 -10.17 -0.85 10.42
N SER A 440 -11.17 -1.65 10.03
CA SER A 440 -12.60 -1.34 10.09
C SER A 440 -13.13 -1.01 11.50
N LEU A 441 -12.60 -1.64 12.55
CA LEU A 441 -13.07 -1.40 13.92
C LEU A 441 -12.58 -0.07 14.52
N VAL A 442 -11.67 0.64 13.83
CA VAL A 442 -11.15 1.95 14.25
C VAL A 442 -11.45 3.01 13.20
N ASP A 443 -11.18 2.71 11.93
CA ASP A 443 -11.45 3.61 10.81
C ASP A 443 -12.21 2.86 9.70
N PRO A 444 -13.55 2.80 9.76
CA PRO A 444 -14.36 2.11 8.76
C PRO A 444 -14.37 2.82 7.39
N ARG A 445 -13.83 4.03 7.28
CA ARG A 445 -13.67 4.75 6.01
C ARG A 445 -12.29 4.54 5.39
N HIS A 446 -11.40 3.84 6.09
CA HIS A 446 -10.06 3.57 5.62
C HIS A 446 -10.10 2.82 4.27
N GLU A 447 -9.23 3.20 3.34
CA GLU A 447 -9.20 2.57 2.02
C GLU A 447 -8.88 1.07 2.09
N LEU A 448 -8.16 0.64 3.12
CA LEU A 448 -7.77 -0.77 3.35
C LEU A 448 -8.81 -1.62 4.08
N THR A 449 -10.08 -1.20 4.18
CA THR A 449 -11.13 -2.09 4.71
C THR A 449 -11.33 -3.31 3.81
N PHE A 450 -11.66 -4.46 4.40
CA PHE A 450 -11.95 -5.69 3.68
C PHE A 450 -13.17 -5.55 2.77
N LEU A 451 -14.15 -4.73 3.16
CA LEU A 451 -15.27 -4.37 2.30
C LEU A 451 -14.80 -3.62 1.05
N ASN A 452 -13.95 -2.60 1.20
CA ASN A 452 -13.42 -1.87 0.05
C ASN A 452 -12.59 -2.80 -0.86
N TYR A 453 -11.81 -3.71 -0.30
CA TYR A 453 -11.14 -4.76 -1.07
C TYR A 453 -12.12 -5.59 -1.91
N LEU A 454 -13.22 -6.08 -1.32
CA LEU A 454 -14.22 -6.88 -2.05
C LEU A 454 -14.92 -6.09 -3.15
N VAL A 455 -15.22 -4.81 -2.91
CA VAL A 455 -15.87 -3.92 -3.86
C VAL A 455 -14.94 -3.58 -5.02
N THR A 456 -13.75 -3.05 -4.71
CA THR A 456 -12.76 -2.59 -5.71
C THR A 456 -12.22 -3.73 -6.57
N SER A 457 -12.25 -4.96 -6.05
CA SER A 457 -11.85 -6.14 -6.80
C SER A 457 -12.99 -6.86 -7.54
N GLY A 458 -14.21 -6.33 -7.46
CA GLY A 458 -15.39 -6.89 -8.13
C GLY A 458 -15.88 -8.24 -7.57
N ARG A 459 -15.41 -8.63 -6.38
CA ARG A 459 -15.70 -9.95 -5.78
C ARG A 459 -16.88 -9.94 -4.81
N LEU A 460 -17.37 -8.77 -4.39
CA LEU A 460 -18.41 -8.65 -3.37
C LEU A 460 -19.66 -9.50 -3.67
N TYR A 461 -20.26 -9.35 -4.85
CA TYR A 461 -21.47 -10.11 -5.21
C TYR A 461 -21.22 -11.61 -5.24
N ALA A 462 -20.05 -12.06 -5.74
CA ALA A 462 -19.68 -13.47 -5.76
C ALA A 462 -19.57 -14.03 -4.33
N LEU A 463 -18.94 -13.27 -3.42
CA LEU A 463 -18.83 -13.67 -2.01
C LEU A 463 -20.20 -13.76 -1.34
N ILE A 464 -21.05 -12.73 -1.49
CA ILE A 464 -22.40 -12.70 -0.91
C ILE A 464 -23.24 -13.88 -1.44
N ASN A 465 -23.22 -14.11 -2.75
CA ASN A 465 -23.98 -15.20 -3.37
C ASN A 465 -23.43 -16.59 -2.99
N SER A 466 -22.17 -16.69 -2.58
CA SER A 466 -21.59 -17.97 -2.14
C SER A 466 -22.13 -18.44 -0.79
N GLN A 467 -22.77 -17.56 0.00
CA GLN A 467 -23.40 -17.88 1.29
C GLN A 467 -22.50 -18.71 2.22
N PHE A 468 -21.21 -18.37 2.31
CA PHE A 468 -20.32 -19.05 3.23
C PHE A 468 -20.67 -18.71 4.68
N ASP A 469 -20.79 -19.72 5.54
CA ASP A 469 -20.93 -19.53 7.00
C ASP A 469 -19.70 -18.83 7.62
N SER A 470 -18.53 -19.00 6.99
CA SER A 470 -17.28 -18.38 7.41
C SER A 470 -16.40 -18.11 6.20
N LEU A 471 -15.64 -17.03 6.25
CA LEU A 471 -14.87 -16.56 5.11
C LEU A 471 -13.79 -17.59 4.68
N PRO A 472 -13.58 -17.85 3.38
CA PRO A 472 -12.43 -18.64 2.94
C PRO A 472 -11.11 -17.97 3.34
N ARG A 473 -10.19 -18.73 3.96
CA ARG A 473 -8.89 -18.18 4.42
C ARG A 473 -8.06 -17.62 3.26
N ILE A 474 -8.16 -18.22 2.08
CA ILE A 474 -7.50 -17.74 0.86
C ILE A 474 -7.99 -16.35 0.42
N GLU A 475 -9.26 -16.00 0.67
CA GLU A 475 -9.77 -14.67 0.33
C GLU A 475 -9.21 -13.62 1.29
N TYR A 476 -9.12 -13.97 2.58
CA TYR A 476 -8.49 -13.10 3.57
C TYR A 476 -6.98 -12.92 3.30
N GLU A 477 -6.28 -13.98 2.89
CA GLU A 477 -4.86 -13.88 2.53
C GLU A 477 -4.64 -12.98 1.30
N ARG A 478 -5.49 -13.10 0.27
CA ARG A 478 -5.46 -12.18 -0.88
C ARG A 478 -5.74 -10.74 -0.48
N TYR A 479 -6.61 -10.51 0.51
CA TYR A 479 -6.81 -9.19 1.09
C TYR A 479 -5.54 -8.67 1.78
N LEU A 480 -4.87 -9.49 2.60
CA LEU A 480 -3.62 -9.08 3.23
C LEU A 480 -2.53 -8.77 2.20
N ALA A 481 -2.42 -9.55 1.13
CA ALA A 481 -1.50 -9.28 0.02
C ALA A 481 -1.84 -7.95 -0.67
N TRP A 482 -3.11 -7.72 -0.97
CA TRP A 482 -3.62 -6.48 -1.56
C TRP A 482 -3.38 -5.25 -0.67
N ALA A 483 -3.54 -5.39 0.65
CA ALA A 483 -3.26 -4.33 1.60
C ALA A 483 -1.76 -4.07 1.72
N THR A 484 -0.94 -5.13 1.75
CA THR A 484 0.53 -5.03 1.81
C THR A 484 1.09 -4.27 0.61
N GLU A 485 0.59 -4.57 -0.59
CA GLU A 485 0.98 -3.87 -1.82
C GLU A 485 0.66 -2.37 -1.76
N ARG A 486 -0.54 -2.01 -1.28
CA ARG A 486 -0.98 -0.60 -1.15
C ARG A 486 -0.24 0.17 -0.08
N LEU A 487 0.17 -0.49 1.00
CA LEU A 487 0.96 0.15 2.05
C LEU A 487 2.34 0.56 1.54
N GLY A 488 3.00 -0.27 0.72
CA GLY A 488 4.29 0.06 0.10
C GLY A 488 5.47 0.24 1.08
N VAL A 489 5.31 -0.11 2.36
CA VAL A 489 6.33 0.06 3.42
C VAL A 489 7.07 -1.23 3.78
N VAL A 490 6.80 -2.34 3.08
CA VAL A 490 7.36 -3.66 3.43
C VAL A 490 8.63 -3.98 2.64
N ASN A 491 9.72 -4.21 3.36
CA ASN A 491 10.99 -4.71 2.88
C ASN A 491 11.01 -6.24 2.99
N PHE A 492 10.64 -6.91 1.89
CA PHE A 492 10.70 -8.36 1.77
C PHE A 492 12.12 -8.89 1.63
N SER A 493 12.30 -10.20 1.79
CA SER A 493 13.60 -10.89 1.76
C SER A 493 14.63 -10.29 2.71
N SER A 494 14.16 -9.68 3.80
CA SER A 494 15.01 -8.95 4.75
C SER A 494 14.89 -9.59 6.11
N ARG A 495 15.61 -10.70 6.30
CA ARG A 495 15.63 -11.40 7.59
C ARG A 495 16.50 -10.61 8.56
N VAL A 496 15.86 -9.90 9.47
CA VAL A 496 16.55 -9.23 10.58
C VAL A 496 17.20 -10.28 11.48
N ASP A 497 18.50 -10.14 11.71
CA ASP A 497 19.31 -11.06 12.52
C ASP A 497 19.97 -10.40 13.74
N SER A 498 19.92 -9.07 13.83
CA SER A 498 20.35 -8.32 15.00
C SER A 498 19.55 -7.02 15.14
N ILE A 499 19.22 -6.66 16.38
CA ILE A 499 18.61 -5.39 16.77
C ILE A 499 19.39 -4.85 17.97
N ALA A 500 20.00 -3.69 17.83
CA ALA A 500 20.80 -3.05 18.86
C ALA A 500 20.27 -1.64 19.20
N ILE A 501 20.50 -1.17 20.43
CA ILE A 501 20.25 0.22 20.80
C ILE A 501 21.54 1.03 20.67
N THR A 502 21.48 2.16 19.97
CA THR A 502 22.59 3.11 19.76
C THR A 502 22.16 4.51 20.20
N ASP A 503 23.06 5.50 20.11
CA ASP A 503 22.74 6.90 20.40
C ASP A 503 21.71 7.50 19.43
N ASP A 504 21.55 6.89 18.24
CA ASP A 504 20.61 7.31 17.20
C ASP A 504 19.28 6.55 17.22
N GLY A 505 19.11 5.56 18.13
CA GLY A 505 17.92 4.73 18.28
C GLY A 505 18.17 3.23 18.06
N PHE A 506 17.14 2.49 17.66
CA PHE A 506 17.23 1.06 17.37
C PHE A 506 17.82 0.82 15.98
N GLU A 507 19.03 0.28 15.95
CA GLU A 507 19.71 -0.19 14.73
C GLU A 507 19.25 -1.61 14.39
N VAL A 508 18.91 -1.83 13.12
CA VAL A 508 18.44 -3.11 12.59
C VAL A 508 19.42 -3.60 11.54
N SER A 509 19.84 -4.86 11.68
CA SER A 509 20.79 -5.51 10.77
C SER A 509 20.19 -6.69 10.01
N VAL A 510 20.60 -6.82 8.75
CA VAL A 510 20.25 -7.91 7.84
C VAL A 510 21.53 -8.47 7.24
N ASP A 511 21.67 -9.79 7.28
CA ASP A 511 22.88 -10.53 6.90
C ASP A 511 24.14 -9.97 7.61
N GLY A 512 23.99 -9.65 8.90
CA GLY A 512 25.06 -9.09 9.74
C GLY A 512 25.47 -7.65 9.40
N THR A 513 24.75 -6.97 8.52
CA THR A 513 25.03 -5.58 8.11
C THR A 513 23.92 -4.64 8.60
N PRO A 514 24.25 -3.53 9.29
CA PRO A 514 23.27 -2.51 9.63
C PRO A 514 22.61 -1.92 8.37
N VAL A 515 21.28 -1.90 8.34
CA VAL A 515 20.51 -1.41 7.17
C VAL A 515 19.66 -0.18 7.49
N ALA A 516 19.23 -0.02 8.74
CA ALA A 516 18.36 1.06 9.15
C ALA A 516 18.46 1.36 10.65
N VAL A 517 18.05 2.56 11.03
CA VAL A 517 17.88 3.00 12.42
C VAL A 517 16.47 3.54 12.62
N SER A 518 15.91 3.36 13.83
CA SER A 518 14.60 3.92 14.18
C SER A 518 14.43 4.38 15.61
N GLU A 519 13.53 5.32 15.83
CA GLU A 519 13.19 5.78 17.19
C GLU A 519 12.34 4.76 17.96
N HIS A 520 11.39 4.12 17.28
CA HIS A 520 10.52 3.12 17.86
C HIS A 520 10.60 1.79 17.13
N LEU A 521 10.49 0.70 17.88
CA LEU A 521 10.49 -0.66 17.36
C LEU A 521 9.13 -1.32 17.60
N VAL A 522 8.63 -2.08 16.62
CA VAL A 522 7.39 -2.85 16.75
C VAL A 522 7.62 -4.31 16.36
N LEU A 523 7.48 -5.20 17.33
CA LEU A 523 7.73 -6.63 17.16
C LEU A 523 6.46 -7.34 16.72
N GLY A 524 6.43 -7.79 15.47
CA GLY A 524 5.34 -8.55 14.84
C GLY A 524 5.82 -9.89 14.27
N LEU A 525 6.76 -10.55 14.95
CA LEU A 525 7.53 -11.71 14.48
C LEU A 525 6.69 -12.99 14.28
N GLY A 526 5.47 -13.03 14.83
CA GLY A 526 4.56 -14.16 14.69
C GLY A 526 5.03 -15.41 15.44
N THR A 527 4.74 -16.57 14.87
CA THR A 527 5.01 -17.88 15.49
C THR A 527 5.57 -18.88 14.48
N ARG A 528 6.36 -19.83 14.97
CA ARG A 528 6.87 -20.97 14.20
C ARG A 528 6.27 -22.29 14.68
N PRO A 529 6.13 -23.31 13.83
CA PRO A 529 5.64 -24.62 14.24
C PRO A 529 6.50 -25.20 15.36
N VAL A 530 5.85 -25.80 16.36
CA VAL A 530 6.56 -26.56 17.39
C VAL A 530 7.06 -27.85 16.76
N TRP A 531 8.34 -28.15 17.01
CA TRP A 531 8.96 -29.43 16.64
C TRP A 531 9.26 -30.23 17.92
N PRO A 532 8.38 -31.17 18.32
CA PRO A 532 8.49 -31.87 19.58
C PRO A 532 9.72 -32.78 19.64
N GLU A 533 10.27 -32.96 20.85
CA GLU A 533 11.47 -33.77 21.09
C GLU A 533 11.33 -35.19 20.53
N TYR A 534 10.14 -35.79 20.70
CA TYR A 534 9.89 -37.18 20.33
C TYR A 534 10.05 -37.46 18.83
N VAL A 535 10.01 -36.46 17.94
CA VAL A 535 10.22 -36.62 16.48
C VAL A 535 11.55 -36.04 15.99
N ARG A 536 12.35 -35.37 16.83
CA ARG A 536 13.53 -34.61 16.39
C ARG A 536 14.57 -35.44 15.65
N ASN A 537 14.75 -36.68 16.08
CA ASN A 537 15.78 -37.57 15.56
C ASN A 537 15.28 -38.50 14.45
N LEU A 538 14.03 -38.35 14.01
CA LEU A 538 13.48 -39.15 12.93
C LEU A 538 13.97 -38.66 11.56
N PRO A 539 14.05 -39.55 10.55
CA PRO A 539 14.37 -39.14 9.19
C PRO A 539 13.36 -38.11 8.67
N SER A 540 13.85 -37.06 8.02
CA SER A 540 13.02 -35.97 7.48
C SER A 540 12.00 -36.42 6.43
N GLY A 541 12.19 -37.59 5.80
CA GLY A 541 11.19 -38.20 4.90
C GLY A 541 10.06 -38.93 5.62
N ARG A 542 10.14 -39.11 6.95
CA ARG A 542 9.22 -39.93 7.74
C ARG A 542 8.40 -39.11 8.74
N ALA A 543 8.95 -38.03 9.26
CA ALA A 543 8.23 -37.08 10.10
C ALA A 543 8.46 -35.65 9.61
N PHE A 544 7.41 -34.84 9.58
CA PHE A 544 7.46 -33.44 9.15
C PHE A 544 6.33 -32.62 9.76
N ILE A 545 6.51 -31.30 9.82
CA ILE A 545 5.49 -30.37 10.33
C ILE A 545 4.31 -30.23 9.36
N ALA A 546 3.16 -29.84 9.90
CA ALA A 546 1.94 -29.60 9.13
C ALA A 546 2.17 -28.65 7.92
N ASP A 547 2.98 -27.60 8.10
CA ASP A 547 3.33 -26.63 7.05
C ASP A 547 4.01 -27.29 5.83
N GLU A 548 4.65 -28.46 5.98
CA GLU A 548 5.30 -29.19 4.89
C GLU A 548 4.39 -30.21 4.19
N LEU A 549 3.19 -30.50 4.72
CA LEU A 549 2.28 -31.49 4.14
C LEU A 549 1.93 -31.16 2.68
N GLY A 550 1.84 -29.87 2.37
CA GLY A 550 1.55 -29.39 1.02
C GLY A 550 2.55 -29.88 -0.03
N VAL A 551 3.82 -29.63 0.24
CA VAL A 551 4.94 -29.91 -0.67
C VAL A 551 5.33 -31.38 -0.68
N ARG A 552 5.08 -32.10 0.41
CA ARG A 552 5.38 -33.54 0.53
C ARG A 552 4.30 -34.46 -0.03
N MET A 553 3.12 -33.92 -0.36
CA MET A 553 2.01 -34.74 -0.83
C MET A 553 2.41 -35.70 -1.97
N PRO A 554 3.15 -35.29 -3.02
CA PRO A 554 3.59 -36.19 -4.09
C PRO A 554 4.39 -37.41 -3.61
N ASP A 555 5.22 -37.24 -2.58
CA ASP A 555 6.03 -38.33 -2.01
C ASP A 555 5.18 -39.30 -1.16
N LEU A 556 4.05 -38.81 -0.64
CA LEU A 556 3.13 -39.59 0.17
C LEU A 556 2.10 -40.34 -0.69
N GLU A 557 1.80 -39.87 -1.90
CA GLU A 557 0.76 -40.43 -2.77
C GLU A 557 0.93 -41.92 -3.11
N PRO A 558 2.16 -42.45 -3.36
CA PRO A 558 2.38 -43.88 -3.57
C PRO A 558 2.03 -44.74 -2.34
N HIS A 559 1.89 -44.11 -1.17
CA HIS A 559 1.72 -44.75 0.13
C HIS A 559 0.35 -44.46 0.77
N LYS A 560 -0.67 -44.11 -0.02
CA LYS A 560 -2.03 -43.79 0.46
C LYS A 560 -2.72 -44.90 1.26
N ALA A 561 -2.29 -46.15 1.10
CA ALA A 561 -2.81 -47.29 1.84
C ALA A 561 -2.00 -47.63 3.09
N ASP A 562 -0.82 -47.03 3.27
CA ASP A 562 0.02 -47.23 4.45
C ASP A 562 -0.44 -46.32 5.59
N PRO A 563 -0.29 -46.74 6.87
CA PRO A 563 -0.76 -45.93 7.99
C PRO A 563 0.02 -44.61 8.12
N ILE A 564 -0.69 -43.49 8.28
CA ILE A 564 -0.11 -42.16 8.51
C ILE A 564 -0.70 -41.55 9.80
N ALA A 565 0.17 -41.06 10.69
CA ALA A 565 -0.27 -40.34 11.89
C ALA A 565 -0.31 -38.83 11.65
N VAL A 566 -1.36 -38.16 12.14
CA VAL A 566 -1.40 -36.72 12.35
C VAL A 566 -1.42 -36.48 13.86
N VAL A 567 -0.39 -35.83 14.40
CA VAL A 567 -0.24 -35.60 15.84
C VAL A 567 -0.55 -34.14 16.16
N GLY A 568 -1.65 -33.91 16.88
CA GLY A 568 -2.13 -32.59 17.25
C GLY A 568 -3.65 -32.49 17.13
N GLY A 569 -4.34 -32.26 18.24
CA GLY A 569 -5.81 -32.24 18.31
C GLY A 569 -6.46 -30.87 18.07
N GLY A 570 -5.74 -29.93 17.45
CA GLY A 570 -6.25 -28.57 17.15
C GLY A 570 -6.72 -28.41 15.70
N GLN A 571 -7.08 -27.18 15.33
CA GLN A 571 -7.59 -26.84 13.99
C GLN A 571 -6.60 -27.22 12.87
N THR A 572 -5.30 -26.99 13.05
CA THR A 572 -4.27 -27.40 12.06
C THR A 572 -4.23 -28.91 11.86
N GLY A 573 -4.38 -29.70 12.94
CA GLY A 573 -4.44 -31.16 12.85
C GLY A 573 -5.65 -31.62 12.05
N LEU A 574 -6.83 -31.03 12.31
CA LEU A 574 -8.03 -31.29 11.52
C LEU A 574 -7.79 -30.98 10.03
N GLU A 575 -7.21 -29.81 9.71
CA GLU A 575 -6.94 -29.39 8.33
C GLU A 575 -6.01 -30.39 7.60
N CYS A 576 -4.98 -30.92 8.28
CA CYS A 576 -4.12 -31.97 7.76
C CYS A 576 -4.89 -33.28 7.49
N VAL A 577 -5.74 -33.71 8.43
CA VAL A 577 -6.54 -34.93 8.30
C VAL A 577 -7.51 -34.81 7.12
N LEU A 578 -8.24 -33.70 7.03
CA LEU A 578 -9.16 -33.43 5.92
C LEU A 578 -8.43 -33.42 4.58
N ARG A 579 -7.23 -32.85 4.51
CA ARG A 579 -6.41 -32.85 3.30
C ARG A 579 -6.00 -34.27 2.91
N LEU A 580 -5.47 -35.06 3.84
CA LEU A 580 -5.10 -36.46 3.58
C LEU A 580 -6.31 -37.28 3.12
N LEU A 581 -7.44 -37.15 3.81
CA LEU A 581 -8.67 -37.85 3.47
C LEU A 581 -9.16 -37.47 2.06
N GLY A 582 -9.21 -36.17 1.74
CA GLY A 582 -9.58 -35.67 0.42
C GLY A 582 -8.60 -36.06 -0.69
N SER A 583 -7.35 -36.36 -0.36
CA SER A 583 -6.34 -36.89 -1.29
C SER A 583 -6.38 -38.42 -1.44
N GLY A 584 -7.31 -39.11 -0.76
CA GLY A 584 -7.55 -40.55 -0.91
C GLY A 584 -6.70 -41.44 0.00
N PHE A 585 -6.14 -40.91 1.08
CA PHE A 585 -5.49 -41.74 2.10
C PHE A 585 -6.52 -42.58 2.85
N THR A 586 -6.19 -43.84 3.15
CA THR A 586 -7.16 -44.86 3.63
C THR A 586 -6.84 -45.45 5.01
N ASP A 587 -5.73 -45.03 5.63
CA ASP A 587 -5.38 -45.36 7.03
C ASP A 587 -4.71 -44.15 7.70
N ILE A 588 -5.53 -43.22 8.17
CA ILE A 588 -5.12 -41.99 8.86
C ILE A 588 -5.41 -42.14 10.35
N ARG A 589 -4.40 -41.92 11.19
CA ARG A 589 -4.53 -41.93 12.65
C ARG A 589 -4.40 -40.50 13.17
N TRP A 590 -5.47 -39.95 13.73
CA TRP A 590 -5.45 -38.59 14.28
C TRP A 590 -5.33 -38.62 15.79
N LEU A 591 -4.16 -38.24 16.31
CA LEU A 591 -3.82 -38.30 17.74
C LEU A 591 -3.97 -36.93 18.40
N GLY A 592 -4.65 -36.88 19.54
CA GLY A 592 -4.79 -35.69 20.36
C GLY A 592 -4.60 -35.98 21.85
N ARG A 593 -3.80 -35.16 22.54
CA ARG A 593 -3.52 -35.33 23.99
C ARG A 593 -4.72 -35.05 24.89
N ASN A 594 -5.62 -34.18 24.46
CA ASN A 594 -6.83 -33.85 25.21
C ASN A 594 -7.81 -35.03 25.17
N GLN A 595 -8.60 -35.19 26.23
CA GLN A 595 -9.64 -36.21 26.34
C GLN A 595 -10.66 -36.19 25.19
N TRP A 596 -10.78 -35.05 24.49
CA TRP A 596 -11.64 -34.94 23.33
C TRP A 596 -11.15 -33.86 22.35
N PHE A 597 -11.52 -34.01 21.08
CA PHE A 597 -11.37 -32.98 20.04
C PHE A 597 -12.45 -31.91 20.23
N ARG A 598 -12.13 -30.85 20.98
CA ARG A 598 -13.11 -29.81 21.34
C ARG A 598 -13.36 -28.83 20.20
N SER A 599 -14.63 -28.46 20.03
CA SER A 599 -15.02 -27.37 19.15
C SER A 599 -14.73 -26.02 19.80
N ILE A 600 -14.49 -25.01 18.97
CA ILE A 600 -14.44 -23.62 19.39
C ILE A 600 -15.81 -23.18 19.90
N ASP A 601 -15.82 -22.43 21.00
CA ASP A 601 -17.00 -21.72 21.48
C ASP A 601 -17.04 -20.34 20.82
N ASP A 602 -17.85 -20.22 19.78
CA ASP A 602 -18.09 -18.99 19.03
C ASP A 602 -19.44 -18.35 19.38
N SER A 603 -20.03 -18.73 20.53
CA SER A 603 -21.29 -18.16 21.00
C SER A 603 -21.19 -16.64 21.22
N PRO A 604 -22.32 -15.90 21.17
CA PRO A 604 -22.33 -14.48 21.50
C PRO A 604 -21.69 -14.19 22.87
N MET A 605 -21.92 -15.06 23.87
CA MET A 605 -21.35 -14.91 25.21
C MET A 605 -19.84 -15.09 25.21
N ALA A 606 -19.30 -16.08 24.50
CA ALA A 606 -17.85 -16.26 24.39
C ALA A 606 -17.17 -15.10 23.63
N ASN A 607 -17.87 -14.46 22.69
CA ASN A 607 -17.34 -13.31 21.96
C ASN A 607 -17.15 -12.05 22.82
N GLU A 608 -17.81 -11.93 23.98
CA GLU A 608 -17.58 -10.83 24.94
C GLU A 608 -16.14 -10.81 25.47
N LEU A 609 -15.47 -11.97 25.54
CA LEU A 609 -14.06 -12.10 25.93
C LEU A 609 -13.10 -11.38 24.96
N TYR A 610 -13.57 -11.01 23.77
CA TYR A 610 -12.77 -10.39 22.74
C TYR A 610 -12.94 -8.87 22.65
N ARG A 611 -13.65 -8.24 23.60
CA ARG A 611 -13.92 -6.80 23.61
C ARG A 611 -12.79 -5.99 24.28
N PRO A 612 -12.62 -4.70 23.93
CA PRO A 612 -11.71 -3.80 24.64
C PRO A 612 -11.98 -3.74 26.15
N SER A 613 -13.25 -3.66 26.56
CA SER A 613 -13.65 -3.65 27.98
C SER A 613 -13.17 -4.87 28.78
N HIS A 614 -13.12 -6.05 28.16
CA HIS A 614 -12.58 -7.24 28.82
C HIS A 614 -11.05 -7.16 29.00
N ILE A 615 -10.33 -6.55 28.05
CA ILE A 615 -8.89 -6.33 28.17
C ILE A 615 -8.62 -5.38 29.36
N GLU A 616 -9.37 -4.28 29.47
CA GLU A 616 -9.26 -3.35 30.59
C GLU A 616 -9.49 -4.04 31.94
N PHE A 617 -10.54 -4.87 32.03
CA PHE A 617 -10.78 -5.69 33.22
C PHE A 617 -9.60 -6.61 33.54
N LEU A 618 -9.06 -7.33 32.55
CA LEU A 618 -7.89 -8.19 32.75
C LEU A 618 -6.69 -7.41 33.28
N GLN A 619 -6.48 -6.18 32.83
CA GLN A 619 -5.38 -5.32 33.32
C GLN A 619 -5.51 -4.97 34.81
N GLY A 620 -6.73 -4.90 35.35
CA GLY A 620 -6.99 -4.73 36.78
C GLY A 620 -6.70 -5.98 37.63
N LEU A 621 -6.57 -7.16 37.01
CA LEU A 621 -6.28 -8.41 37.73
C LEU A 621 -4.78 -8.60 37.96
N ASN A 622 -4.45 -9.28 39.07
CA ASN A 622 -3.10 -9.79 39.27
C ASN A 622 -2.77 -10.94 38.31
N ARG A 623 -1.48 -11.18 38.08
CA ARG A 623 -0.95 -12.14 37.09
C ARG A 623 -1.52 -13.56 37.24
N SER A 624 -1.63 -14.06 38.46
CA SER A 624 -2.11 -15.43 38.72
C SER A 624 -3.58 -15.61 38.32
N LYS A 625 -4.45 -14.68 38.71
CA LYS A 625 -5.89 -14.72 38.38
C LYS A 625 -6.11 -14.51 36.89
N ARG A 626 -5.36 -13.59 36.29
CA ARG A 626 -5.38 -13.34 34.85
C ARG A 626 -5.03 -14.61 34.06
N ARG A 627 -3.98 -15.33 34.47
CA ARG A 627 -3.57 -16.61 33.85
C ARG A 627 -4.66 -17.67 33.98
N GLU A 628 -5.25 -17.82 35.17
CA GLU A 628 -6.34 -18.76 35.42
C GLU A 628 -7.52 -18.53 34.47
N MET A 629 -8.00 -17.29 34.36
CA MET A 629 -9.13 -16.95 33.48
C MET A 629 -8.82 -17.22 32.00
N ILE A 630 -7.61 -16.91 31.54
CA ILE A 630 -7.19 -17.13 30.15
C ILE A 630 -7.08 -18.62 29.83
N VAL A 631 -6.62 -19.43 30.79
CA VAL A 631 -6.52 -20.88 30.64
C VAL A 631 -7.90 -21.53 30.58
N ASP A 632 -8.86 -21.06 31.40
CA ASP A 632 -10.24 -21.54 31.39
C ASP A 632 -10.95 -21.20 30.07
N SER A 633 -10.76 -19.96 29.61
CA SER A 633 -11.40 -19.45 28.39
C SER A 633 -10.77 -19.96 27.08
N ARG A 634 -9.67 -20.74 27.13
CA ARG A 634 -8.83 -21.04 25.94
C ARG A 634 -9.61 -21.59 24.75
N TYR A 635 -10.69 -22.33 24.98
CA TYR A 635 -11.47 -22.98 23.92
C TYR A 635 -12.36 -22.01 23.13
N SER A 636 -12.50 -20.75 23.54
CA SER A 636 -13.12 -19.73 22.69
C SER A 636 -12.22 -19.32 21.51
N GLY A 637 -10.91 -19.62 21.56
CA GLY A 637 -9.94 -19.22 20.52
C GLY A 637 -8.99 -20.32 20.04
N ASP A 638 -8.70 -21.33 20.86
CA ASP A 638 -7.76 -22.41 20.59
C ASP A 638 -8.47 -23.76 20.57
N ALA A 639 -9.27 -23.97 19.53
CA ALA A 639 -10.12 -25.14 19.34
C ALA A 639 -10.53 -25.30 17.87
N ILE A 640 -11.27 -26.39 17.59
CA ILE A 640 -11.60 -26.79 16.21
C ILE A 640 -12.93 -26.17 15.77
N THR A 641 -13.03 -25.73 14.51
CA THR A 641 -14.31 -25.28 13.94
C THR A 641 -15.38 -26.38 13.91
N PRO A 642 -16.65 -26.11 14.32
CA PRO A 642 -17.73 -27.09 14.27
C PRO A 642 -17.98 -27.64 12.86
N GLY A 643 -17.94 -26.76 11.84
CA GLY A 643 -18.09 -27.15 10.45
C GLY A 643 -16.98 -28.09 9.97
N GLY A 644 -15.75 -27.88 10.44
CA GLY A 644 -14.62 -28.74 10.13
C GLY A 644 -14.74 -30.16 10.73
N LEU A 645 -15.18 -30.27 11.99
CA LEU A 645 -15.47 -31.57 12.62
C LEU A 645 -16.60 -32.31 11.88
N ARG A 646 -17.64 -31.58 11.47
CA ARG A 646 -18.75 -32.14 10.69
C ARG A 646 -18.25 -32.66 9.33
N ALA A 647 -17.48 -31.86 8.60
CA ALA A 647 -16.90 -32.24 7.31
C ALA A 647 -16.01 -33.48 7.43
N LEU A 648 -15.20 -33.57 8.50
CA LEU A 648 -14.38 -34.76 8.76
C LEU A 648 -15.25 -35.99 8.94
N TYR A 649 -16.25 -35.92 9.82
CA TYR A 649 -17.07 -37.08 10.13
C TYR A 649 -17.86 -37.57 8.90
N GLN A 650 -18.40 -36.64 8.11
CA GLN A 650 -19.10 -36.94 6.86
C GLN A 650 -18.17 -37.59 5.83
N GLY A 651 -17.01 -36.99 5.55
CA GLY A 651 -16.05 -37.56 4.61
C GLY A 651 -15.49 -38.91 5.07
N ASN A 652 -15.32 -39.10 6.39
CA ASN A 652 -14.89 -40.38 6.95
C ASN A 652 -15.98 -41.45 6.76
N TYR A 653 -17.26 -41.08 6.91
CA TYR A 653 -18.39 -41.96 6.65
C TYR A 653 -18.51 -42.34 5.17
N ASP A 654 -18.31 -41.40 4.24
CA ASP A 654 -18.28 -41.70 2.80
C ASP A 654 -17.14 -42.68 2.45
N GLY A 655 -15.98 -42.49 3.08
CA GLY A 655 -14.87 -43.43 3.01
C GLY A 655 -15.23 -44.82 3.54
N LEU A 656 -15.95 -44.91 4.66
CA LEU A 656 -16.47 -46.17 5.20
C LEU A 656 -17.35 -46.91 4.19
N LEU A 657 -18.25 -46.21 3.50
CA LEU A 657 -19.13 -46.82 2.49
C LEU A 657 -18.33 -47.44 1.33
N THR A 658 -17.17 -46.86 1.01
CA THR A 658 -16.33 -47.31 -0.11
C THR A 658 -15.35 -48.42 0.31
N LEU A 659 -14.79 -48.34 1.52
CA LEU A 659 -13.70 -49.19 1.99
C LEU A 659 -14.13 -50.32 2.94
N GLY A 660 -15.37 -50.28 3.45
CA GLY A 660 -15.86 -51.19 4.49
C GLY A 660 -15.28 -50.94 5.88
N ARG A 661 -14.47 -49.88 6.05
CA ARG A 661 -13.94 -49.38 7.32
C ARG A 661 -13.69 -47.87 7.24
N PHE A 662 -13.67 -47.19 8.38
CA PHE A 662 -13.32 -45.78 8.43
C PHE A 662 -11.86 -45.56 7.98
N PRO A 663 -11.58 -44.67 7.01
CA PRO A 663 -10.21 -44.31 6.64
C PRO A 663 -9.50 -43.47 7.70
N VAL A 664 -10.23 -42.79 8.59
CA VAL A 664 -9.66 -42.01 9.71
C VAL A 664 -10.05 -42.63 11.05
N THR A 665 -9.05 -42.95 11.87
CA THR A 665 -9.22 -43.33 13.28
C THR A 665 -8.90 -42.14 14.18
N LEU A 666 -9.86 -41.71 15.00
CA LEU A 666 -9.68 -40.64 15.98
C LEU A 666 -9.18 -41.22 17.31
N LEU A 667 -8.07 -40.70 17.81
CA LEU A 667 -7.37 -41.19 18.99
C LEU A 667 -7.23 -40.05 20.03
N PRO A 668 -8.31 -39.69 20.75
CA PRO A 668 -8.25 -38.70 21.82
C PRO A 668 -7.59 -39.27 23.08
N GLY A 669 -7.04 -38.41 23.94
CA GLY A 669 -6.36 -38.81 25.17
C GLY A 669 -5.04 -39.57 24.93
N ARG A 670 -4.41 -39.40 23.76
CA ARG A 670 -3.11 -40.01 23.42
C ARG A 670 -2.06 -38.90 23.37
N ASP A 671 -1.21 -38.85 24.39
CA ASP A 671 -0.06 -37.94 24.40
C ASP A 671 1.18 -38.70 23.93
N VAL A 672 1.77 -38.26 22.81
CA VAL A 672 2.93 -38.93 22.23
C VAL A 672 4.17 -38.54 23.03
N MET A 673 4.79 -39.52 23.68
CA MET A 673 5.92 -39.29 24.60
C MET A 673 7.27 -39.56 23.94
N SER A 674 7.33 -40.54 23.04
CA SER A 674 8.55 -40.90 22.32
C SER A 674 8.22 -41.53 20.97
N SER A 675 9.21 -41.60 20.08
CA SER A 675 9.12 -42.38 18.85
C SER A 675 10.41 -43.11 18.54
N GLU A 676 10.30 -44.20 17.78
CA GLU A 676 11.44 -44.97 17.31
C GLU A 676 11.20 -45.48 15.87
N LEU A 677 12.29 -45.61 15.10
CA LEU A 677 12.27 -46.26 13.79
C LEU A 677 12.51 -47.76 13.98
N LEU A 678 11.53 -48.57 13.57
CA LEU A 678 11.59 -50.02 13.65
C LEU A 678 12.42 -50.61 12.50
N ALA A 679 12.85 -51.87 12.69
CA ALA A 679 13.66 -52.60 11.71
C ALA A 679 12.95 -52.84 10.37
N ASP A 680 11.61 -52.87 10.36
CA ASP A 680 10.77 -52.99 9.16
C ASP A 680 10.56 -51.64 8.42
N GLY A 681 11.10 -50.55 8.96
CA GLY A 681 11.01 -49.20 8.39
C GLY A 681 9.76 -48.42 8.76
N LEU A 682 8.92 -48.93 9.67
CA LEU A 682 7.82 -48.17 10.29
C LEU A 682 8.31 -47.33 11.46
N LEU A 683 7.58 -46.26 11.77
CA LEU A 683 7.74 -45.45 12.97
C LEU A 683 6.77 -45.92 14.05
N ARG A 684 7.28 -46.25 15.23
CA ARG A 684 6.45 -46.51 16.40
C ARG A 684 6.30 -45.25 17.24
N LEU A 685 5.07 -44.81 17.45
CA LEU A 685 4.72 -43.74 18.37
C LEU A 685 4.28 -44.31 19.72
N ASN A 686 5.01 -44.02 20.79
CA ASN A 686 4.64 -44.44 22.14
C ASN A 686 3.79 -43.37 22.80
N CYS A 687 2.57 -43.73 23.16
CA CYS A 687 1.55 -42.83 23.69
C CYS A 687 1.27 -43.12 25.16
N SER A 688 1.26 -42.07 25.97
CA SER A 688 0.64 -42.10 27.29
C SER A 688 -0.87 -41.99 27.13
N THR A 689 -1.62 -42.83 27.85
CA THR A 689 -3.09 -42.77 27.93
C THR A 689 -3.52 -42.79 29.39
N THR A 690 -4.81 -42.53 29.66
CA THR A 690 -5.35 -42.52 31.02
C THR A 690 -5.35 -43.90 31.70
N VAL A 691 -5.21 -45.00 30.95
CA VAL A 691 -5.35 -46.37 31.49
C VAL A 691 -4.06 -47.18 31.29
N THR A 692 -3.59 -47.32 30.06
CA THR A 692 -2.40 -48.12 29.72
C THR A 692 -1.59 -47.48 28.59
N PRO A 693 -0.25 -47.54 28.62
CA PRO A 693 0.56 -47.14 27.47
C PRO A 693 0.11 -47.85 26.19
N GLU A 694 0.00 -47.10 25.11
CA GLU A 694 -0.44 -47.56 23.79
C GLU A 694 0.67 -47.25 22.77
N HIS A 695 0.82 -48.07 21.73
CA HIS A 695 1.75 -47.79 20.64
C HIS A 695 1.05 -47.82 19.29
N HIS A 696 1.53 -46.99 18.37
CA HIS A 696 1.00 -46.89 17.01
C HIS A 696 2.13 -46.95 15.99
N ASP A 697 2.14 -48.00 15.17
CA ASP A 697 3.13 -48.16 14.11
C ASP A 697 2.60 -47.55 12.81
N VAL A 698 3.32 -46.58 12.25
CA VAL A 698 2.93 -45.77 11.10
C VAL A 698 4.09 -45.55 10.13
N ARG A 699 3.80 -45.37 8.85
CA ARG A 699 4.82 -45.08 7.84
C ARG A 699 5.31 -43.63 7.90
N HIS A 700 4.39 -42.69 8.16
CA HIS A 700 4.65 -41.26 8.18
C HIS A 700 3.97 -40.56 9.36
N VAL A 701 4.52 -39.44 9.81
CA VAL A 701 4.00 -38.61 10.89
C VAL A 701 3.93 -37.14 10.43
N VAL A 702 2.73 -36.56 10.47
CA VAL A 702 2.48 -35.12 10.30
C VAL A 702 2.33 -34.49 11.68
N VAL A 703 3.18 -33.52 11.99
CA VAL A 703 3.23 -32.86 13.30
C VAL A 703 2.44 -31.55 13.24
N ALA A 704 1.29 -31.52 13.91
CA ALA A 704 0.41 -30.36 14.09
C ALA A 704 0.34 -29.95 15.58
N ALA A 705 1.49 -29.93 16.25
CA ALA A 705 1.62 -29.75 17.71
C ALA A 705 1.49 -28.31 18.21
N GLY A 706 0.91 -27.41 17.43
CA GLY A 706 0.81 -25.98 17.73
C GLY A 706 2.03 -25.18 17.28
N ARG A 707 2.13 -23.94 17.77
CA ARG A 707 3.15 -22.96 17.36
C ARG A 707 3.71 -22.24 18.58
N GLU A 708 4.96 -21.83 18.50
CA GLU A 708 5.69 -21.08 19.53
C GLU A 708 6.15 -19.71 19.01
N HIS A 709 6.30 -18.73 19.89
CA HIS A 709 6.72 -17.38 19.50
C HIS A 709 8.14 -17.37 18.97
N VAL A 710 8.36 -16.55 17.95
CA VAL A 710 9.69 -16.27 17.43
C VAL A 710 10.31 -15.19 18.32
N GLN A 711 11.45 -15.52 18.94
CA GLN A 711 12.21 -14.60 19.77
C GLN A 711 12.83 -13.50 18.90
N ALA A 712 12.81 -12.27 19.41
CA ALA A 712 13.44 -11.15 18.72
C ALA A 712 14.97 -11.26 18.79
N PRO A 713 15.69 -10.98 17.69
CA PRO A 713 17.14 -11.10 17.63
C PRO A 713 17.81 -9.87 18.26
N PHE A 714 17.53 -9.59 19.53
CA PHE A 714 18.18 -8.49 20.25
C PHE A 714 19.67 -8.77 20.44
N SER A 715 20.50 -7.72 20.37
CA SER A 715 21.87 -7.77 20.87
C SER A 715 21.89 -8.11 22.36
N ASP A 716 23.01 -8.63 22.86
CA ASP A 716 23.12 -9.00 24.28
C ASP A 716 22.88 -7.80 25.20
N ASP A 717 23.41 -6.63 24.86
CA ASP A 717 23.18 -5.38 25.62
C ASP A 717 21.70 -4.98 25.65
N LEU A 718 20.99 -5.00 24.52
CA LEU A 718 19.57 -4.66 24.51
C LEU A 718 18.75 -5.72 25.26
N ARG A 719 19.12 -7.00 25.14
CA ARG A 719 18.45 -8.09 25.85
C ARG A 719 18.58 -7.96 27.36
N GLU A 720 19.73 -7.56 27.88
CA GLU A 720 19.95 -7.33 29.32
C GLU A 720 19.19 -6.12 29.88
N ARG A 721 18.80 -5.18 29.01
CA ARG A 721 18.01 -3.99 29.39
C ARG A 721 16.51 -4.26 29.43
N ILE A 722 16.02 -5.28 28.73
CA ILE A 722 14.59 -5.64 28.71
C ILE A 722 14.23 -6.38 30.01
N ASP A 723 13.10 -6.02 30.59
CA ASP A 723 12.58 -6.72 31.76
C ASP A 723 11.78 -7.96 31.32
N TYR A 724 12.08 -9.10 31.93
CA TYR A 724 11.41 -10.38 31.70
C TYR A 724 10.70 -10.84 32.97
N ASP A 725 9.64 -11.63 32.79
CA ASP A 725 8.96 -12.30 33.89
C ASP A 725 9.61 -13.64 34.26
N ASP A 726 9.10 -14.30 35.30
CA ASP A 726 9.64 -15.59 35.78
C ASP A 726 9.52 -16.73 34.75
N ASP A 727 8.68 -16.57 33.72
CA ASP A 727 8.53 -17.55 32.64
C ASP A 727 9.50 -17.24 31.48
N GLY A 728 10.31 -16.17 31.58
CA GLY A 728 11.25 -15.73 30.56
C GLY A 728 10.60 -14.95 29.41
N GLU A 729 9.37 -14.47 29.59
CA GLU A 729 8.64 -13.67 28.60
C GLU A 729 8.84 -12.17 28.87
N MET A 730 8.86 -11.35 27.82
CA MET A 730 9.01 -9.89 27.98
C MET A 730 7.84 -9.30 28.76
N LEU A 731 8.12 -8.39 29.70
CA LEU A 731 7.07 -7.64 30.39
C LEU A 731 6.46 -6.60 29.45
N VAL A 732 5.20 -6.83 29.06
CA VAL A 732 4.43 -5.95 28.17
C VAL A 732 3.34 -5.22 28.95
N GLU A 733 3.37 -3.90 28.88
CA GLU A 733 2.43 -2.97 29.51
C GLU A 733 1.08 -2.91 28.77
N PRO A 734 0.03 -2.33 29.38
CA PRO A 734 -1.31 -2.23 28.76
C PRO A 734 -1.35 -1.51 27.41
N ASP A 735 -0.39 -0.62 27.15
CA ASP A 735 -0.23 0.09 25.87
C ASP A 735 0.56 -0.71 24.82
N TYR A 736 0.84 -1.99 25.10
CA TYR A 736 1.68 -2.91 24.34
C TYR A 736 3.18 -2.55 24.32
N SER A 737 3.62 -1.56 25.10
CA SER A 737 5.05 -1.26 25.22
C SER A 737 5.75 -2.32 26.08
N VAL A 738 6.95 -2.69 25.68
CA VAL A 738 7.84 -3.57 26.44
C VAL A 738 8.55 -2.70 27.47
N ARG A 739 8.66 -3.18 28.71
CA ARG A 739 9.43 -2.51 29.75
C ARG A 739 10.92 -2.79 29.58
N TRP A 740 11.73 -1.74 29.50
CA TRP A 740 13.18 -1.85 29.37
C TRP A 740 13.91 -0.61 29.89
N LYS A 741 15.19 -0.74 30.22
CA LYS A 741 16.04 0.33 30.78
C LYS A 741 16.63 1.21 29.68
N GLY A 742 16.54 2.54 29.86
CA GLY A 742 17.15 3.50 28.94
C GLY A 742 16.23 3.96 27.80
N MET A 743 14.92 4.00 28.05
CA MET A 743 13.91 4.40 27.07
C MET A 743 14.24 5.71 26.37
N ASN A 744 14.60 6.79 27.08
CA ASN A 744 15.02 8.08 26.50
C ASN A 744 14.12 8.61 25.35
N GLY A 745 12.82 8.32 25.39
CA GLY A 745 11.86 8.65 24.32
C GLY A 745 11.60 7.50 23.33
N HIS A 746 12.53 6.55 23.19
CA HIS A 746 12.38 5.34 22.39
C HIS A 746 11.47 4.31 23.06
N ARG A 747 10.67 3.62 22.23
CA ARG A 747 9.72 2.59 22.71
C ARG A 747 9.82 1.34 21.86
N ILE A 748 9.73 0.18 22.53
CA ILE A 748 9.58 -1.12 21.88
C ILE A 748 8.14 -1.56 22.13
N TYR A 749 7.40 -1.86 21.08
CA TYR A 749 6.06 -2.43 21.16
C TYR A 749 6.09 -3.89 20.77
N SER A 750 5.25 -4.71 21.40
CA SER A 750 5.20 -6.13 21.09
C SER A 750 3.78 -6.61 20.80
N PHE A 751 3.60 -7.18 19.61
CA PHE A 751 2.39 -7.86 19.22
C PHE A 751 2.51 -9.36 19.41
N ASN A 752 1.40 -9.97 19.84
CA ASN A 752 1.23 -11.39 20.05
C ASN A 752 2.12 -12.01 21.15
N ALA A 753 3.10 -11.32 21.75
CA ALA A 753 4.01 -11.88 22.77
C ALA A 753 3.54 -11.68 24.23
N SER A 754 2.23 -11.52 24.44
CA SER A 754 1.67 -11.06 25.73
C SER A 754 0.33 -11.72 26.07
N ARG A 755 0.18 -13.00 25.68
CA ARG A 755 -1.07 -13.78 25.86
C ARG A 755 -1.62 -13.65 27.28
N TYR A 756 -0.76 -13.81 28.29
CA TYR A 756 -1.19 -13.81 29.68
C TYR A 756 -1.43 -12.42 30.25
N SER A 757 -1.01 -11.33 29.59
CA SER A 757 -1.33 -9.97 30.05
C SER A 757 -2.51 -9.35 29.31
N HIS A 758 -2.68 -9.62 28.01
CA HIS A 758 -3.71 -9.02 27.15
C HIS A 758 -4.83 -9.99 26.74
N GLY A 759 -4.79 -11.24 27.22
CA GLY A 759 -5.83 -12.23 26.97
C GLY A 759 -5.77 -12.90 25.59
N LEU A 760 -6.86 -13.57 25.24
CA LEU A 760 -6.98 -14.37 24.01
C LEU A 760 -7.02 -13.52 22.73
N THR A 761 -7.38 -12.25 22.83
CA THR A 761 -7.38 -11.28 21.72
C THR A 761 -5.98 -11.05 21.17
N ASN A 762 -4.95 -11.24 21.99
CA ASN A 762 -3.60 -10.86 21.62
C ASN A 762 -2.99 -11.74 20.51
N ALA A 763 -3.35 -13.01 20.39
CA ALA A 763 -2.80 -13.90 19.35
C ALA A 763 -3.66 -13.96 18.08
N GLY A 764 -4.76 -13.20 18.01
CA GLY A 764 -5.79 -13.31 16.98
C GLY A 764 -5.92 -12.07 16.09
N LEU A 765 -6.80 -12.19 15.08
CA LEU A 765 -7.15 -11.11 14.17
C LEU A 765 -8.27 -10.20 14.70
N THR A 766 -8.90 -10.58 15.82
CA THR A 766 -10.14 -9.96 16.29
C THR A 766 -10.01 -8.48 16.63
N GLN A 767 -8.85 -8.06 17.15
CA GLN A 767 -8.60 -6.70 17.67
C GLN A 767 -7.37 -6.05 17.02
N LEU A 768 -7.06 -6.39 15.76
CA LEU A 768 -5.89 -5.81 15.07
C LEU A 768 -5.91 -4.26 15.07
N PRO A 769 -6.93 -3.60 14.52
CA PRO A 769 -6.97 -2.14 14.44
C PRO A 769 -7.02 -1.48 15.81
N VAL A 770 -7.76 -2.05 16.78
CA VAL A 770 -7.84 -1.50 18.13
C VAL A 770 -6.47 -1.55 18.83
N ARG A 771 -5.75 -2.67 18.72
CA ARG A 771 -4.39 -2.77 19.24
C ARG A 771 -3.44 -1.79 18.56
N ALA A 772 -3.55 -1.64 17.23
CA ALA A 772 -2.77 -0.65 16.50
C ALA A 772 -3.08 0.79 16.97
N ALA A 773 -4.36 1.12 17.20
CA ALA A 773 -4.78 2.40 17.75
C ALA A 773 -4.19 2.67 19.15
N ILE A 774 -4.22 1.69 20.05
CA ILE A 774 -3.58 1.81 21.39
C ILE A 774 -2.09 2.12 21.25
N VAL A 775 -1.38 1.39 20.38
CA VAL A 775 0.05 1.62 20.14
C VAL A 775 0.31 3.00 19.56
N LEU A 776 -0.48 3.47 18.59
CA LEU A 776 -0.30 4.80 18.00
C LEU A 776 -0.59 5.92 18.99
N ASN A 777 -1.63 5.77 19.82
CA ASN A 777 -1.94 6.74 20.86
C ASN A 777 -0.79 6.86 21.87
N SER A 778 -0.20 5.72 22.26
CA SER A 778 0.98 5.68 23.14
C SER A 778 2.25 6.21 22.47
N MET A 779 2.47 5.89 21.20
CA MET A 779 3.67 6.26 20.45
C MET A 779 3.78 7.76 20.25
N PHE A 780 2.66 8.42 19.97
CA PHE A 780 2.61 9.87 19.75
C PHE A 780 2.16 10.66 20.99
N ASP A 781 2.01 9.99 22.14
CA ASP A 781 1.60 10.56 23.42
C ASP A 781 0.35 11.46 23.34
N ARG A 782 -0.64 11.05 22.53
CA ARG A 782 -1.91 11.76 22.33
C ARG A 782 -3.00 10.82 21.85
N GLU A 783 -4.25 11.11 22.17
CA GLU A 783 -5.39 10.33 21.66
C GLU A 783 -5.65 10.68 20.19
N ILE A 784 -5.16 9.83 19.29
CA ILE A 784 -5.35 9.96 17.84
C ILE A 784 -6.61 9.20 17.41
N TYR A 785 -6.73 7.97 17.88
CA TYR A 785 -7.84 7.09 17.61
C TYR A 785 -8.61 6.83 18.91
N PRO A 786 -9.81 7.40 19.08
CA PRO A 786 -10.63 7.11 20.25
C PRO A 786 -11.12 5.65 20.18
N ILE A 787 -11.01 4.94 21.30
CA ILE A 787 -11.49 3.56 21.43
C ILE A 787 -12.65 3.59 22.41
N SER A 788 -13.88 3.49 21.90
CA SER A 788 -15.09 3.45 22.73
C SER A 788 -15.74 2.07 22.65
N ASP A 789 -15.98 1.48 23.83
CA ASP A 789 -16.71 0.23 24.02
C ASP A 789 -17.75 0.39 25.15
N GLU A 790 -18.61 1.40 25.03
CA GLU A 790 -19.51 1.81 26.12
C GLU A 790 -20.79 0.95 26.24
N LEU A 791 -21.20 0.28 25.16
CA LEU A 791 -22.43 -0.51 25.11
C LEU A 791 -22.18 -1.99 25.50
N CYS A 792 -21.81 -2.22 26.75
CA CYS A 792 -21.50 -3.54 27.28
C CYS A 792 -22.73 -4.26 27.83
N ALA A 793 -22.98 -5.48 27.36
CA ALA A 793 -24.02 -6.35 27.92
C ALA A 793 -23.51 -7.16 29.13
N VAL A 794 -22.18 -7.21 29.31
CA VAL A 794 -21.50 -7.89 30.40
C VAL A 794 -20.77 -6.85 31.25
N GLN A 795 -20.89 -6.99 32.58
CA GLN A 795 -20.10 -6.26 33.55
C GLN A 795 -19.11 -7.24 34.17
N TRP A 796 -17.82 -7.01 33.93
CA TRP A 796 -16.73 -7.91 34.34
C TRP A 796 -16.33 -7.77 35.81
#